data_AF-A0A959RJP9-F1
#
_entry.id   AF-A0A959RJP9-F1
#
_cell.length_a   1.000
_cell.length_b   1.000
_cell.length_c   1.000
_cell.angle_alpha   90.00
_cell.angle_beta   90.00
_cell.angle_gamma   90.00
#
_symmetry.space_group_name_H-M   'P 1'
#
loop_
_entity.id
_entity.type
_entity.pdbx_description
1 polymer ?
#
loop_
_entity_poly.entity_id
_entity_poly.type
_entity_poly.pdbx_seq_one_letter_code
_entity_poly.pdbx_strand_id
1 'polypeptide(L)'
;MKKLFLYSFVILSFILSGSGKAYSANEYFRSITSGNWNSLSTWQMSTNNGSTWIPASIIPDSTSGIITIQSTHTVTVTVNASADQLSITGGTLSINSGIEFTYQNGNLTLSTGNTISGTGTFKTRGTCILDIKNGSTFSANFKVNTGKTSASDYGSPYIGRFFGNVTVDTGAELNVLNGGYDLEVYGTILNNGIISGSGTSKLIVRGLSLVNNNSMTVGHLAFDTSSTITGAGSYTNGTVFINASGNVSLGNNVTFSPSASFTINNGGILNPNNFTFTINSGTLLANSGSTLLNSGLLRTQGAVDLNVRNGSNFNTNVKINTGTTRGYDSGPPYTGKLYGNVTVDGGAELNVISSGYFLEVYGTVVNNGTISGPGSTFIMSGPSLVNNNSMTSTNFNMDSTTSISGAGSFTNNTISIVGTGNVSLQSNITVSPITYFAVNNAGGILNPNSFTFKINSGAFYANPGSTILNSGMIRTEGTVTLNIRNGSFFNAPLTVATGTTKLYDTGFPFVGKLYGNVTINAGAVLEVPPSGYFAKVYGNVLNNGTISGAGSTFIMSGPSLVNNNSISSAVFNMDSTTSISGAGTFTSNEIHIMGTGNVKLLSNITVSPVNYFAVNNAGGILNPNSFTFKINSGTFYANPGSIVSNSGKVRTEGTVTLNIRNTSSFKAPLEVATGTTNIYDTGFPYFARMYGNVTIFNNATLAVVPGYQLEVYANLYNSGTITGTSPTPLNFAGSNQLFQGTGSVLTNINIYDSTVVTMGSNHKLQSININAGGTYNISNYKVSFTASNPITQNGTFITTNSKVEYNGTALQTVSTANIVYGGLIINDTAGANMSGNVTVNDTLSLMQGDLNLNGQIITLSSVGYLKETPGNLLYGSPGYITITKNTGTPSAMNVGGLGAVLTASTDLGSTEVRRGHTVQTGLDGGTSIKRYYDITPANNTDLHASLVYKYDESELNGKPEAGLKLFKSENLGSTWQFMGGTVNTVANEITILGLNSFSRWAADTSGMSEATAVIMEGFYDVPNNRLNMTDTVRFYLRNSSSPYALVDSAIVTIDSLTFNSPVQFANAGTGQYYLQVKHRNSLETWSKDRIKYIAGSMFNYDFTFSADQAYGNNEILKGTKYCIYSGDVNQNGFIDLADVLDIYNNSTSFINGYVVTDVNGDRITDLADILIAYNNAIAFVSAKFPA
;
A
#
# COMPACT_ATOMS: atom_id res chain seq x y z
N MET A 1 30.14 -68.40 46.79
CA MET A 1 30.17 -69.75 47.41
C MET A 1 28.83 -70.04 48.08
N LYS A 2 28.15 -71.12 47.66
CA LYS A 2 27.41 -72.01 48.56
C LYS A 2 27.96 -73.41 48.30
N LYS A 3 28.13 -74.15 49.39
CA LYS A 3 28.55 -75.56 49.54
C LYS A 3 29.99 -75.80 50.01
N LEU A 4 29.99 -76.05 51.31
CA LEU A 4 30.94 -76.53 52.28
C LEU A 4 30.92 -78.09 52.28
N PHE A 5 32.05 -78.70 52.67
CA PHE A 5 32.24 -79.93 53.47
C PHE A 5 33.10 -81.08 52.90
N LEU A 6 33.80 -81.71 53.86
CA LEU A 6 34.66 -82.91 53.87
C LEU A 6 36.13 -82.65 53.44
N TYR A 7 37.15 -82.86 54.27
CA TYR A 7 37.47 -84.09 55.00
C TYR A 7 38.26 -83.88 56.31
N SER A 8 37.97 -84.74 57.28
CA SER A 8 38.67 -84.99 58.55
C SER A 8 39.64 -86.18 58.44
N PHE A 9 40.72 -86.10 59.23
CA PHE A 9 41.45 -87.18 59.93
C PHE A 9 42.34 -88.20 59.16
N VAL A 10 43.62 -88.29 59.59
CA VAL A 10 44.48 -89.49 59.92
C VAL A 10 45.88 -88.95 60.36
N ILE A 11 46.26 -88.94 61.66
CA ILE A 11 47.08 -89.91 62.45
C ILE A 11 48.54 -90.02 61.93
N LEU A 12 49.56 -89.47 62.60
CA LEU A 12 50.31 -89.90 63.81
C LEU A 12 51.25 -91.12 63.63
N SER A 13 52.57 -90.86 63.56
CA SER A 13 53.71 -91.62 64.16
C SER A 13 55.02 -91.00 63.64
N PHE A 14 55.96 -90.48 64.43
CA PHE A 14 56.91 -91.26 65.25
C PHE A 14 57.49 -90.42 66.42
N ILE A 15 57.94 -91.16 67.43
CA ILE A 15 58.31 -90.79 68.80
C ILE A 15 59.83 -90.60 68.97
N LEU A 16 60.17 -89.62 69.83
CA LEU A 16 61.34 -89.43 70.72
C LEU A 16 62.76 -89.88 70.32
N SER A 17 63.71 -88.93 70.45
CA SER A 17 64.78 -88.98 71.47
C SER A 17 65.50 -87.63 71.59
N GLY A 18 65.62 -87.07 72.79
CA GLY A 18 66.46 -85.90 73.04
C GLY A 18 66.00 -85.03 74.21
N SER A 19 66.31 -85.46 75.43
CA SER A 19 66.21 -84.67 76.66
C SER A 19 67.07 -83.40 76.63
N GLY A 20 66.52 -82.24 76.99
CA GLY A 20 67.32 -81.05 77.28
C GLY A 20 66.56 -79.73 77.31
N LYS A 21 66.01 -79.39 78.49
CA LYS A 21 65.57 -78.06 78.95
C LYS A 21 64.50 -77.31 78.11
N ALA A 22 63.32 -77.18 78.72
CA ALA A 22 62.39 -76.11 78.40
C ALA A 22 63.04 -74.76 78.76
N TYR A 23 63.23 -73.90 77.78
CA TYR A 23 63.64 -72.50 77.97
C TYR A 23 62.45 -71.59 77.69
N SER A 24 62.15 -70.69 78.64
CA SER A 24 61.02 -69.76 78.58
C SER A 24 61.39 -68.52 77.76
N ALA A 25 60.38 -67.87 77.17
CA ALA A 25 60.41 -66.66 76.33
C ALA A 25 61.07 -65.37 76.92
N ASN A 26 62.11 -65.46 77.75
CA ASN A 26 62.72 -64.36 78.51
C ASN A 26 64.25 -64.26 78.37
N GLU A 27 64.85 -64.85 77.34
CA GLU A 27 66.31 -64.83 77.15
C GLU A 27 66.75 -63.60 76.34
N TYR A 28 67.59 -62.76 76.93
CA TYR A 28 68.11 -61.54 76.32
C TYR A 28 69.40 -61.88 75.58
N PHE A 29 69.60 -61.30 74.40
CA PHE A 29 70.80 -61.49 73.59
C PHE A 29 71.49 -60.16 73.35
N ARG A 30 72.82 -60.15 73.27
CA ARG A 30 73.57 -59.02 72.72
C ARG A 30 74.78 -59.49 71.91
N SER A 31 75.15 -58.76 70.87
CA SER A 31 76.31 -59.11 70.06
C SER A 31 77.62 -58.87 70.83
N ILE A 32 78.52 -59.86 70.89
CA ILE A 32 79.84 -59.71 71.55
C ILE A 32 80.96 -59.33 70.57
N THR A 33 80.74 -59.55 69.28
CA THR A 33 81.63 -59.17 68.18
C THR A 33 80.82 -59.04 66.88
N SER A 34 81.39 -58.44 65.85
CA SER A 34 80.84 -58.49 64.48
C SER A 34 80.86 -59.92 63.94
N GLY A 35 79.82 -60.33 63.20
CA GLY A 35 79.74 -61.68 62.63
C GLY A 35 78.37 -62.00 62.05
N ASN A 36 78.13 -63.27 61.71
CA ASN A 36 76.87 -63.71 61.12
C ASN A 36 75.78 -63.90 62.19
N TRP A 37 74.54 -63.51 61.88
CA TRP A 37 73.39 -63.70 62.79
C TRP A 37 73.25 -65.15 63.26
N ASN A 38 73.45 -66.11 62.34
CA ASN A 38 73.35 -67.54 62.60
C ASN A 38 74.63 -68.18 63.18
N SER A 39 75.58 -67.38 63.69
CA SER A 39 76.77 -67.89 64.40
C SER A 39 76.64 -67.69 65.90
N LEU A 40 76.83 -68.75 66.71
CA LEU A 40 76.86 -68.65 68.17
C LEU A 40 77.97 -67.69 68.66
N SER A 41 79.08 -67.61 67.93
CA SER A 41 80.22 -66.73 68.27
C SER A 41 79.88 -65.23 68.20
N THR A 42 78.78 -64.87 67.55
CA THR A 42 78.34 -63.48 67.44
C THR A 42 77.60 -63.01 68.68
N TRP A 43 77.06 -63.92 69.49
CA TRP A 43 76.11 -63.61 70.56
C TRP A 43 76.59 -64.04 71.95
N GLN A 44 76.22 -63.24 72.95
CA GLN A 44 76.17 -63.64 74.36
C GLN A 44 74.70 -63.55 74.81
N MET A 45 74.26 -64.48 75.67
CA MET A 45 72.89 -64.56 76.17
C MET A 45 72.82 -64.28 77.68
N SER A 46 71.66 -63.83 78.15
CA SER A 46 71.36 -63.61 79.56
C SER A 46 69.99 -64.19 79.89
N THR A 47 69.96 -65.05 80.91
CA THR A 47 68.73 -65.69 81.42
C THR A 47 68.16 -64.98 82.66
N ASN A 48 68.78 -63.88 83.10
CA ASN A 48 68.41 -63.09 84.27
C ASN A 48 68.21 -61.60 83.94
N ASN A 49 67.51 -61.33 82.84
CA ASN A 49 67.13 -59.99 82.38
C ASN A 49 68.32 -59.02 82.24
N GLY A 50 69.46 -59.51 81.73
CA GLY A 50 70.63 -58.69 81.40
C GLY A 50 71.63 -58.47 82.55
N SER A 51 71.43 -59.09 83.72
CA SER A 51 72.31 -58.92 84.89
C SER A 51 73.66 -59.62 84.74
N THR A 52 73.68 -60.83 84.16
CA THR A 52 74.91 -61.57 83.81
C THR A 52 74.83 -62.08 82.38
N TRP A 53 75.96 -62.08 81.68
CA TRP A 53 76.06 -62.50 80.28
C TRP A 53 77.02 -63.66 80.12
N ILE A 54 76.56 -64.70 79.42
CA ILE A 54 77.34 -65.91 79.11
C ILE A 54 77.39 -66.12 77.59
N PRO A 55 78.36 -66.87 77.04
CA PRO A 55 78.35 -67.24 75.63
C PRO A 55 76.98 -67.84 75.22
N ALA A 56 76.44 -67.43 74.08
CA ALA A 56 75.15 -67.93 73.62
C ALA A 56 75.22 -69.42 73.29
N SER A 57 74.21 -70.19 73.70
CA SER A 57 74.08 -71.62 73.39
C SER A 57 73.06 -71.91 72.28
N ILE A 58 72.28 -70.90 71.90
CA ILE A 58 71.30 -70.92 70.82
C ILE A 58 71.42 -69.62 70.00
N ILE A 59 70.89 -69.64 68.78
CA ILE A 59 70.82 -68.46 67.91
C ILE A 59 69.57 -67.65 68.28
N PRO A 60 69.66 -66.31 68.46
CA PRO A 60 68.48 -65.50 68.75
C PRO A 60 67.48 -65.51 67.59
N ASP A 61 66.20 -65.58 67.94
CA ASP A 61 65.07 -65.57 67.02
C ASP A 61 63.87 -64.76 67.57
N SER A 62 62.71 -64.84 66.91
CA SER A 62 61.48 -64.16 67.34
C SER A 62 60.85 -64.66 68.65
N THR A 63 61.32 -65.77 69.21
CA THR A 63 60.88 -66.27 70.53
C THR A 63 61.78 -65.78 71.67
N SER A 64 62.90 -65.13 71.33
CA SER A 64 63.84 -64.54 72.29
C SER A 64 63.30 -63.22 72.87
N GLY A 65 63.82 -62.81 74.03
CA GLY A 65 63.61 -61.47 74.59
C GLY A 65 64.36 -60.40 73.78
N ILE A 66 64.75 -59.29 74.42
CA ILE A 66 65.46 -58.21 73.70
C ILE A 66 66.78 -58.72 73.10
N ILE A 67 66.92 -58.59 71.79
CA ILE A 67 68.14 -58.85 71.03
C ILE A 67 68.83 -57.52 70.74
N THR A 68 70.06 -57.32 71.24
CA THR A 68 70.80 -56.06 71.13
C THR A 68 72.02 -56.17 70.22
N ILE A 69 72.09 -55.40 69.14
CA ILE A 69 73.32 -55.20 68.38
C ILE A 69 74.09 -54.05 69.04
N GLN A 70 75.20 -54.39 69.69
CA GLN A 70 76.04 -53.41 70.40
C GLN A 70 76.79 -52.48 69.43
N SER A 71 77.26 -51.35 69.97
CA SER A 71 77.96 -50.31 69.22
C SER A 71 79.16 -50.85 68.47
N THR A 72 79.41 -50.31 67.27
CA THR A 72 80.48 -50.70 66.34
C THR A 72 80.38 -52.11 65.74
N HIS A 73 79.50 -52.98 66.27
CA HIS A 73 79.30 -54.31 65.72
C HIS A 73 78.45 -54.28 64.44
N THR A 74 78.87 -55.07 63.45
CA THR A 74 78.07 -55.40 62.27
C THR A 74 77.62 -56.85 62.35
N VAL A 75 76.32 -57.06 62.47
CA VAL A 75 75.70 -58.39 62.43
C VAL A 75 75.13 -58.62 61.04
N THR A 76 75.64 -59.64 60.34
CA THR A 76 75.26 -59.96 58.97
C THR A 76 74.26 -61.12 58.93
N VAL A 77 73.10 -60.91 58.32
CA VAL A 77 72.07 -61.92 58.13
C VAL A 77 72.34 -62.66 56.81
N THR A 78 72.96 -63.83 56.91
CA THR A 78 73.37 -64.68 55.77
C THR A 78 72.34 -65.77 55.43
N VAL A 79 71.41 -66.05 56.33
CA VAL A 79 70.26 -66.95 56.20
C VAL A 79 69.04 -66.28 56.84
N ASN A 80 67.82 -66.66 56.45
CA ASN A 80 66.61 -66.03 56.99
C ASN A 80 66.60 -66.08 58.53
N ALA A 81 66.33 -64.93 59.15
CA ALA A 81 66.35 -64.77 60.59
C ALA A 81 65.11 -64.00 61.06
N SER A 82 64.82 -64.01 62.37
CA SER A 82 63.68 -63.29 62.94
C SER A 82 63.97 -62.69 64.30
N ALA A 83 63.19 -61.70 64.71
CA ALA A 83 63.20 -61.12 66.05
C ALA A 83 61.83 -60.51 66.35
N ASP A 84 61.40 -60.53 67.61
CA ASP A 84 60.21 -59.80 68.09
C ASP A 84 60.61 -58.48 68.78
N GLN A 85 61.78 -58.48 69.45
CA GLN A 85 62.37 -57.31 70.10
C GLN A 85 63.83 -57.14 69.66
N LEU A 86 64.09 -56.10 68.87
CA LEU A 86 65.43 -55.76 68.38
C LEU A 86 65.81 -54.37 68.86
N SER A 87 67.01 -54.25 69.43
CA SER A 87 67.65 -52.99 69.76
C SER A 87 68.97 -52.89 69.00
N ILE A 88 69.23 -51.75 68.36
CA ILE A 88 70.53 -51.44 67.75
C ILE A 88 71.07 -50.25 68.52
N THR A 89 72.34 -50.29 68.94
CA THR A 89 72.92 -49.23 69.78
C THR A 89 74.28 -48.83 69.25
N GLY A 90 74.31 -48.03 68.17
CA GLY A 90 75.53 -47.62 67.47
C GLY A 90 76.12 -48.71 66.54
N GLY A 91 75.33 -49.73 66.20
CA GLY A 91 75.75 -50.88 65.37
C GLY A 91 75.00 -50.98 64.04
N THR A 92 75.30 -52.04 63.29
CA THR A 92 74.74 -52.32 61.96
C THR A 92 74.10 -53.70 61.88
N LEU A 93 72.87 -53.77 61.38
CA LEU A 93 72.26 -54.99 60.86
C LEU A 93 72.40 -55.00 59.34
N SER A 94 73.20 -55.90 58.78
CA SER A 94 73.39 -56.04 57.32
C SER A 94 72.68 -57.29 56.80
N ILE A 95 71.83 -57.19 55.78
CA ILE A 95 71.05 -58.32 55.26
C ILE A 95 71.54 -58.68 53.85
N ASN A 96 71.98 -59.92 53.66
CA ASN A 96 72.50 -60.38 52.36
C ASN A 96 71.42 -60.46 51.28
N SER A 97 71.85 -60.37 50.02
CA SER A 97 70.98 -60.52 48.85
C SER A 97 70.16 -61.82 48.92
N GLY A 98 68.85 -61.72 48.64
CA GLY A 98 67.93 -62.87 48.67
C GLY A 98 67.54 -63.37 50.07
N ILE A 99 68.03 -62.73 51.14
CA ILE A 99 67.74 -63.11 52.53
C ILE A 99 66.69 -62.18 53.15
N GLU A 100 65.82 -62.74 53.99
CA GLU A 100 64.81 -62.02 54.75
C GLU A 100 65.12 -61.99 56.26
N PHE A 101 65.05 -60.81 56.87
CA PHE A 101 64.99 -60.63 58.32
C PHE A 101 63.56 -60.29 58.74
N THR A 102 62.90 -61.16 59.50
CA THR A 102 61.50 -60.98 59.91
C THR A 102 61.40 -60.35 61.31
N TYR A 103 60.93 -59.11 61.39
CA TYR A 103 60.59 -58.42 62.63
C TYR A 103 59.10 -58.60 62.97
N GLN A 104 58.79 -59.15 64.14
CA GLN A 104 57.43 -59.47 64.58
C GLN A 104 57.01 -58.53 65.73
N ASN A 105 55.73 -58.11 65.75
CA ASN A 105 55.02 -57.44 66.86
C ASN A 105 55.85 -56.60 67.86
N GLY A 106 56.33 -55.41 67.47
CA GLY A 106 57.09 -54.58 68.41
C GLY A 106 57.48 -53.19 67.92
N ASN A 107 58.16 -52.45 68.81
CA ASN A 107 58.68 -51.12 68.55
C ASN A 107 60.19 -51.19 68.32
N LEU A 108 60.66 -50.83 67.13
CA LEU A 108 62.08 -50.70 66.80
C LEU A 108 62.45 -49.22 66.70
N THR A 109 63.33 -48.76 67.59
CA THR A 109 63.92 -47.43 67.52
C THR A 109 65.31 -47.51 66.88
N LEU A 110 65.45 -46.86 65.73
CA LEU A 110 66.73 -46.69 65.03
C LEU A 110 67.28 -45.30 65.37
N SER A 111 68.02 -45.19 66.48
CA SER A 111 68.68 -43.96 66.91
C SER A 111 69.78 -43.48 65.94
N THR A 112 70.19 -42.22 66.07
CA THR A 112 71.29 -41.63 65.29
C THR A 112 72.55 -42.52 65.33
N GLY A 113 73.12 -42.81 64.14
CA GLY A 113 74.28 -43.69 63.99
C GLY A 113 73.96 -45.18 63.85
N ASN A 114 72.73 -45.62 64.12
CA ASN A 114 72.31 -47.00 63.86
C ASN A 114 72.06 -47.23 62.37
N THR A 115 72.40 -48.43 61.90
CA THR A 115 72.24 -48.79 60.48
C THR A 115 71.52 -50.13 60.29
N ILE A 116 70.54 -50.16 59.38
CA ILE A 116 69.99 -51.37 58.76
C ILE A 116 70.28 -51.28 57.27
N SER A 117 71.11 -52.19 56.74
CA SER A 117 71.66 -52.11 55.38
C SER A 117 71.71 -53.47 54.67
N GLY A 118 72.21 -53.48 53.44
CA GLY A 118 72.33 -54.67 52.60
C GLY A 118 71.27 -54.76 51.51
N THR A 119 71.44 -55.67 50.56
CA THR A 119 70.49 -55.84 49.42
C THR A 119 69.36 -56.82 49.73
N GLY A 120 69.37 -57.47 50.90
CA GLY A 120 68.28 -58.29 51.40
C GLY A 120 67.08 -57.49 51.90
N THR A 121 66.12 -58.19 52.50
CA THR A 121 64.82 -57.63 52.91
C THR A 121 64.63 -57.63 54.42
N PHE A 122 64.40 -56.46 55.01
CA PHE A 122 63.84 -56.31 56.34
C PHE A 122 62.32 -56.35 56.26
N LYS A 123 61.71 -57.36 56.86
CA LYS A 123 60.30 -57.72 56.70
C LYS A 123 59.56 -57.59 58.03
N THR A 124 58.41 -56.92 58.07
CA THR A 124 57.57 -56.83 59.28
C THR A 124 56.34 -57.72 59.21
N ARG A 125 55.94 -58.28 60.37
CA ARG A 125 54.70 -59.05 60.56
C ARG A 125 53.97 -58.64 61.84
N GLY A 126 52.66 -58.45 61.75
CA GLY A 126 51.81 -58.10 62.90
C GLY A 126 51.72 -56.59 63.10
N THR A 127 51.72 -56.10 64.36
CA THR A 127 51.68 -54.66 64.65
C THR A 127 53.08 -54.16 64.99
N CYS A 128 53.70 -53.38 64.10
CA CYS A 128 55.05 -52.87 64.28
C CYS A 128 55.09 -51.33 64.28
N ILE A 129 55.98 -50.75 65.06
CA ILE A 129 56.32 -49.32 65.00
C ILE A 129 57.81 -49.19 64.74
N LEU A 130 58.17 -48.45 63.70
CA LEU A 130 59.56 -48.13 63.34
C LEU A 130 59.79 -46.64 63.59
N ASP A 131 60.54 -46.32 64.64
CA ASP A 131 61.01 -44.96 64.95
C ASP A 131 62.40 -44.77 64.34
N ILE A 132 62.45 -44.30 63.11
CA ILE A 132 63.64 -44.13 62.27
C ILE A 132 64.19 -42.72 62.49
N LYS A 133 65.04 -42.54 63.51
CA LYS A 133 65.51 -41.20 63.90
C LYS A 133 66.39 -40.57 62.84
N ASN A 134 66.35 -39.25 62.76
CA ASN A 134 67.27 -38.49 61.94
C ASN A 134 68.75 -38.85 62.24
N GLY A 135 69.53 -39.05 61.18
CA GLY A 135 70.92 -39.52 61.25
C GLY A 135 71.09 -41.03 61.48
N SER A 136 70.01 -41.82 61.48
CA SER A 136 70.07 -43.27 61.26
C SER A 136 70.04 -43.61 59.76
N THR A 137 70.43 -44.83 59.39
CA THR A 137 70.41 -45.30 58.00
C THR A 137 69.57 -46.57 57.87
N PHE A 138 68.49 -46.51 57.09
CA PHE A 138 67.71 -47.68 56.68
C PHE A 138 67.80 -47.85 55.16
N SER A 139 68.79 -48.61 54.67
CA SER A 139 69.04 -48.83 53.24
C SER A 139 68.73 -50.23 52.72
N ALA A 140 68.43 -51.18 53.62
CA ALA A 140 67.89 -52.48 53.21
C ALA A 140 66.52 -52.33 52.53
N ASN A 141 66.14 -53.31 51.69
CA ASN A 141 64.77 -53.36 51.18
C ASN A 141 63.82 -53.58 52.37
N PHE A 142 62.77 -52.78 52.46
CA PHE A 142 61.77 -52.85 53.51
C PHE A 142 60.49 -53.49 52.97
N LYS A 143 59.93 -54.46 53.70
CA LYS A 143 58.68 -55.14 53.34
C LYS A 143 57.71 -55.20 54.51
N VAL A 144 56.49 -54.69 54.34
CA VAL A 144 55.37 -55.01 55.24
C VAL A 144 54.65 -56.24 54.69
N ASN A 145 54.82 -57.40 55.35
CA ASN A 145 54.31 -58.66 54.83
C ASN A 145 52.88 -58.99 55.29
N THR A 146 52.58 -58.76 56.57
CA THR A 146 51.24 -58.96 57.15
C THR A 146 51.02 -58.00 58.31
N GLY A 147 49.79 -57.56 58.56
CA GLY A 147 49.48 -56.66 59.67
C GLY A 147 49.80 -55.19 59.34
N LYS A 148 49.99 -54.37 60.37
CA LYS A 148 50.16 -52.91 60.27
C LYS A 148 51.52 -52.49 60.78
N THR A 149 52.30 -51.80 59.94
CA THR A 149 53.54 -51.14 60.35
C THR A 149 53.39 -49.63 60.27
N SER A 150 53.67 -48.92 61.36
CA SER A 150 53.80 -47.47 61.35
C SER A 150 55.28 -47.09 61.30
N ALA A 151 55.68 -46.21 60.37
CA ALA A 151 57.06 -45.74 60.25
C ALA A 151 57.11 -44.21 60.31
N SER A 152 58.00 -43.67 61.15
CA SER A 152 58.11 -42.24 61.45
C SER A 152 59.45 -41.91 62.11
N ASP A 153 59.72 -40.63 62.37
CA ASP A 153 60.72 -40.17 63.35
C ASP A 153 60.01 -39.39 64.45
N TYR A 154 60.09 -39.81 65.71
CA TYR A 154 59.48 -39.07 66.83
C TYR A 154 60.31 -37.86 67.30
N GLY A 155 61.52 -37.65 66.77
CA GLY A 155 62.37 -36.49 67.05
C GLY A 155 62.37 -35.48 65.90
N SER A 156 62.58 -34.19 66.20
CA SER A 156 62.76 -33.15 65.18
C SER A 156 63.90 -33.52 64.22
N PRO A 157 63.72 -33.47 62.88
CA PRO A 157 62.68 -32.75 62.12
C PRO A 157 61.38 -33.53 61.85
N TYR A 158 61.17 -34.67 62.51
CA TYR A 158 60.00 -35.55 62.34
C TYR A 158 59.90 -36.21 60.95
N ILE A 159 61.05 -36.65 60.41
CA ILE A 159 61.16 -37.25 59.08
C ILE A 159 61.80 -38.64 59.17
N GLY A 160 60.99 -39.69 58.98
CA GLY A 160 61.48 -41.06 58.80
C GLY A 160 62.01 -41.26 57.37
N ARG A 161 63.10 -42.03 57.19
CA ARG A 161 63.72 -42.23 55.87
C ARG A 161 64.00 -43.68 55.54
N PHE A 162 63.53 -44.12 54.38
CA PHE A 162 63.91 -45.37 53.74
C PHE A 162 64.75 -45.09 52.49
N PHE A 163 65.97 -45.61 52.46
CA PHE A 163 66.86 -45.53 51.30
C PHE A 163 66.73 -46.75 50.36
N GLY A 164 66.25 -47.89 50.88
CA GLY A 164 65.95 -49.09 50.08
C GLY A 164 64.54 -49.09 49.48
N ASN A 165 64.21 -50.12 48.71
CA ASN A 165 62.86 -50.29 48.16
C ASN A 165 61.86 -50.60 49.28
N VAL A 166 60.63 -50.11 49.15
CA VAL A 166 59.54 -50.35 50.11
C VAL A 166 58.46 -51.19 49.43
N THR A 167 58.12 -52.34 49.99
CA THR A 167 57.04 -53.22 49.51
C THR A 167 55.97 -53.39 50.57
N VAL A 168 54.69 -53.27 50.22
CA VAL A 168 53.55 -53.60 51.08
C VAL A 168 52.81 -54.75 50.43
N ASP A 169 52.79 -55.92 51.06
CA ASP A 169 52.13 -57.11 50.53
C ASP A 169 50.60 -57.02 50.66
N THR A 170 49.88 -57.85 49.90
CA THR A 170 48.42 -57.93 49.96
C THR A 170 47.94 -58.30 51.37
N GLY A 171 47.00 -57.52 51.91
CA GLY A 171 46.49 -57.67 53.27
C GLY A 171 47.34 -57.01 54.36
N ALA A 172 48.44 -56.34 54.00
CA ALA A 172 49.26 -55.56 54.91
C ALA A 172 48.98 -54.04 54.80
N GLU A 173 49.36 -53.30 55.85
CA GLU A 173 49.19 -51.85 55.94
C GLU A 173 50.52 -51.17 56.34
N LEU A 174 50.99 -50.21 55.54
CA LEU A 174 52.00 -49.23 55.94
C LEU A 174 51.32 -47.91 56.30
N ASN A 175 51.43 -47.52 57.56
CA ASN A 175 50.78 -46.34 58.10
C ASN A 175 51.78 -45.19 58.31
N VAL A 176 51.53 -44.06 57.62
CA VAL A 176 52.23 -42.79 57.82
C VAL A 176 51.53 -42.05 58.97
N LEU A 177 52.24 -41.84 60.08
CA LEU A 177 51.65 -41.29 61.30
C LEU A 177 51.17 -39.85 61.10
N ASN A 178 50.02 -39.52 61.69
CA ASN A 178 49.49 -38.16 61.75
C ASN A 178 50.26 -37.32 62.77
N GLY A 179 50.38 -36.00 62.54
CA GLY A 179 51.04 -35.06 63.45
C GLY A 179 52.23 -34.31 62.84
N GLY A 180 52.44 -34.40 61.52
CA GLY A 180 53.61 -33.81 60.85
C GLY A 180 54.81 -34.76 60.80
N TYR A 181 54.59 -36.06 60.96
CA TYR A 181 55.61 -37.11 60.82
C TYR A 181 55.73 -37.53 59.36
N ASP A 182 56.60 -36.86 58.61
CA ASP A 182 56.83 -37.16 57.20
C ASP A 182 57.61 -38.46 57.03
N LEU A 183 57.36 -39.15 55.92
CA LEU A 183 58.08 -40.36 55.53
C LEU A 183 58.66 -40.18 54.13
N GLU A 184 59.99 -40.20 54.01
CA GLU A 184 60.69 -40.14 52.72
C GLU A 184 61.12 -41.53 52.27
N VAL A 185 60.83 -41.85 51.01
CA VAL A 185 61.29 -43.10 50.38
C VAL A 185 62.10 -42.78 49.14
N TYR A 186 63.39 -43.11 49.17
CA TYR A 186 64.33 -42.93 48.06
C TYR A 186 64.39 -44.14 47.13
N GLY A 187 63.94 -45.32 47.57
CA GLY A 187 63.78 -46.51 46.72
C GLY A 187 62.45 -46.55 45.97
N THR A 188 62.21 -47.65 45.26
CA THR A 188 60.90 -47.91 44.61
C THR A 188 59.86 -48.26 45.67
N ILE A 189 58.65 -47.72 45.55
CA ILE A 189 57.50 -48.12 46.36
C ILE A 189 56.64 -49.10 45.56
N LEU A 190 56.42 -50.30 46.08
CA LEU A 190 55.48 -51.30 45.54
C LEU A 190 54.37 -51.57 46.55
N ASN A 191 53.17 -51.07 46.30
CA ASN A 191 52.01 -51.25 47.16
C ASN A 191 51.02 -52.26 46.60
N ASN A 192 51.01 -53.49 47.13
CA ASN A 192 49.97 -54.49 46.89
C ASN A 192 48.92 -54.54 48.02
N GLY A 193 49.12 -53.78 49.10
CA GLY A 193 48.26 -53.69 50.27
C GLY A 193 47.67 -52.28 50.48
N ILE A 194 47.74 -51.77 51.70
CA ILE A 194 47.24 -50.44 52.06
C ILE A 194 48.41 -49.57 52.48
N ILE A 195 48.52 -48.38 51.88
CA ILE A 195 49.32 -47.28 52.45
C ILE A 195 48.33 -46.26 53.01
N SER A 196 48.34 -46.05 54.32
CA SER A 196 47.38 -45.22 55.04
C SER A 196 48.06 -44.07 55.77
N GLY A 197 47.30 -43.02 56.08
CA GLY A 197 47.74 -41.86 56.85
C GLY A 197 46.69 -40.75 56.82
N SER A 198 46.79 -39.79 57.73
CA SER A 198 45.86 -38.65 57.81
C SER A 198 46.53 -37.37 58.29
N GLY A 199 45.83 -36.24 58.17
CA GLY A 199 46.30 -34.94 58.64
C GLY A 199 47.40 -34.34 57.76
N THR A 200 48.39 -33.69 58.38
CA THR A 200 49.40 -32.86 57.68
C THR A 200 50.69 -33.59 57.33
N SER A 201 50.79 -34.88 57.63
CA SER A 201 51.99 -35.67 57.33
C SER A 201 52.08 -36.06 55.85
N LYS A 202 53.30 -36.07 55.31
CA LYS A 202 53.59 -36.37 53.90
C LYS A 202 54.26 -37.73 53.74
N LEU A 203 53.78 -38.51 52.78
CA LEU A 203 54.60 -39.52 52.12
C LEU A 203 55.32 -38.85 50.95
N ILE A 204 56.65 -38.77 51.00
CA ILE A 204 57.47 -38.10 49.99
C ILE A 204 58.20 -39.17 49.16
N VAL A 205 57.87 -39.23 47.88
CA VAL A 205 58.49 -40.10 46.89
C VAL A 205 59.73 -39.39 46.33
N ARG A 206 60.89 -39.96 46.66
CA ARG A 206 62.22 -39.54 46.17
C ARG A 206 62.89 -40.61 45.29
N GLY A 207 62.22 -41.73 45.05
CA GLY A 207 62.67 -42.82 44.18
C GLY A 207 62.12 -42.76 42.76
N LEU A 208 62.63 -43.64 41.89
CA LEU A 208 62.32 -43.64 40.45
C LEU A 208 60.91 -44.15 40.10
N SER A 209 60.25 -44.90 40.98
CA SER A 209 58.94 -45.47 40.70
C SER A 209 58.05 -45.65 41.93
N LEU A 210 56.75 -45.43 41.71
CA LEU A 210 55.67 -45.76 42.63
C LEU A 210 54.69 -46.68 41.89
N VAL A 211 54.59 -47.93 42.33
CA VAL A 211 53.61 -48.91 41.85
C VAL A 211 52.51 -49.05 42.90
N ASN A 212 51.28 -48.68 42.58
CA ASN A 212 50.12 -48.85 43.46
C ASN A 212 49.12 -49.83 42.85
N ASN A 213 49.02 -51.03 43.40
CA ASN A 213 48.11 -52.09 42.95
C ASN A 213 46.87 -52.24 43.85
N ASN A 214 46.76 -51.48 44.94
CA ASN A 214 45.62 -51.56 45.87
C ASN A 214 45.22 -50.17 46.39
N SER A 215 45.40 -49.81 47.66
CA SER A 215 44.88 -48.53 48.19
C SER A 215 45.98 -47.65 48.79
N MET A 216 45.96 -46.36 48.42
CA MET A 216 46.79 -45.32 49.02
C MET A 216 45.91 -44.15 49.48
N THR A 217 45.93 -43.90 50.78
CA THR A 217 45.14 -42.86 51.45
C THR A 217 46.01 -42.22 52.52
N VAL A 218 46.81 -41.22 52.15
CA VAL A 218 47.65 -40.44 53.08
C VAL A 218 47.16 -38.99 53.17
N GLY A 219 47.51 -38.29 54.26
CA GLY A 219 47.24 -36.85 54.41
C GLY A 219 47.79 -36.05 53.23
N HIS A 220 49.07 -36.24 52.92
CA HIS A 220 49.70 -35.69 51.75
C HIS A 220 50.62 -36.69 51.04
N LEU A 221 50.62 -36.69 49.71
CA LEU A 221 51.58 -37.42 48.88
C LEU A 221 52.41 -36.41 48.10
N ALA A 222 53.73 -36.50 48.11
CA ALA A 222 54.60 -35.56 47.41
C ALA A 222 55.60 -36.29 46.51
N PHE A 223 55.89 -35.70 45.35
CA PHE A 223 56.93 -36.14 44.42
C PHE A 223 58.01 -35.07 44.33
N ASP A 224 59.23 -35.43 44.73
CA ASP A 224 60.40 -34.53 44.80
C ASP A 224 61.49 -34.86 43.77
N THR A 225 61.26 -35.85 42.91
CA THR A 225 62.21 -36.29 41.89
C THR A 225 61.49 -36.74 40.61
N SER A 226 62.26 -37.16 39.61
CA SER A 226 61.72 -37.88 38.45
C SER A 226 61.18 -39.25 38.88
N SER A 227 59.86 -39.45 38.77
CA SER A 227 59.17 -40.66 39.23
C SER A 227 58.19 -41.19 38.18
N THR A 228 58.13 -42.50 38.00
CA THR A 228 57.10 -43.15 37.16
C THR A 228 56.03 -43.80 38.04
N ILE A 229 54.78 -43.38 37.87
CA ILE A 229 53.62 -43.97 38.56
C ILE A 229 53.05 -45.10 37.70
N THR A 230 52.84 -46.26 38.32
CA THR A 230 52.15 -47.40 37.70
C THR A 230 51.19 -48.10 38.66
N GLY A 231 50.40 -49.05 38.14
CA GLY A 231 49.43 -49.85 38.89
C GLY A 231 48.01 -49.29 38.84
N ALA A 232 47.03 -50.14 39.15
CA ALA A 232 45.59 -49.85 39.03
C ALA A 232 44.91 -49.50 40.36
N GLY A 233 45.70 -49.22 41.40
CA GLY A 233 45.22 -48.92 42.74
C GLY A 233 44.55 -47.56 42.87
N SER A 234 43.76 -47.43 43.94
CA SER A 234 43.07 -46.20 44.33
C SER A 234 44.05 -45.21 44.99
N TYR A 235 43.91 -43.94 44.64
CA TYR A 235 44.61 -42.81 45.27
C TYR A 235 43.57 -41.83 45.84
N THR A 236 43.37 -41.82 47.15
CA THR A 236 42.40 -40.94 47.84
C THR A 236 43.07 -40.05 48.88
N ASN A 237 44.22 -39.48 48.52
CA ASN A 237 45.05 -38.68 49.42
C ASN A 237 44.41 -37.31 49.72
N GLY A 238 44.83 -36.63 50.79
CA GLY A 238 44.36 -35.27 51.07
C GLY A 238 44.82 -34.26 50.00
N THR A 239 46.12 -33.98 49.97
CA THR A 239 46.75 -33.20 48.89
C THR A 239 47.88 -34.00 48.24
N VAL A 240 47.93 -34.01 46.91
CA VAL A 240 49.06 -34.54 46.14
C VAL A 240 49.90 -33.38 45.64
N PHE A 241 51.22 -33.44 45.79
CA PHE A 241 52.15 -32.41 45.33
C PHE A 241 53.12 -32.99 44.31
N ILE A 242 53.28 -32.32 43.17
CA ILE A 242 54.49 -32.40 42.36
C ILE A 242 55.30 -31.15 42.70
N ASN A 243 56.37 -31.33 43.46
CA ASN A 243 57.21 -30.21 43.90
C ASN A 243 58.14 -29.75 42.77
N ALA A 244 58.92 -28.70 43.02
CA ALA A 244 59.72 -28.02 41.99
C ALA A 244 60.71 -28.92 41.24
N SER A 245 61.25 -29.94 41.90
CA SER A 245 62.13 -30.96 41.32
C SER A 245 61.39 -32.23 40.87
N GLY A 246 60.08 -32.28 41.09
CA GLY A 246 59.22 -33.39 40.71
C GLY A 246 58.98 -33.43 39.20
N ASN A 247 59.28 -34.57 38.58
CA ASN A 247 58.93 -34.85 37.18
C ASN A 247 58.23 -36.20 37.11
N VAL A 248 56.90 -36.16 37.16
CA VAL A 248 56.07 -37.35 37.29
C VAL A 248 55.61 -37.80 35.91
N SER A 249 55.91 -39.06 35.58
CA SER A 249 55.43 -39.71 34.37
C SER A 249 54.49 -40.89 34.68
N LEU A 250 53.60 -41.23 33.76
CA LEU A 250 52.69 -42.38 33.92
C LEU A 250 53.13 -43.56 33.06
N GLY A 251 53.03 -44.78 33.60
CA GLY A 251 53.23 -46.02 32.84
C GLY A 251 51.94 -46.81 32.53
N ASN A 252 50.78 -46.34 33.03
CA ASN A 252 49.43 -46.82 32.67
C ASN A 252 48.40 -45.71 32.95
N ASN A 253 47.11 -45.95 32.65
CA ASN A 253 46.04 -45.04 33.08
C ASN A 253 45.94 -45.04 34.62
N VAL A 254 45.93 -43.84 35.22
CA VAL A 254 45.89 -43.66 36.68
C VAL A 254 44.75 -42.72 37.06
N THR A 255 44.11 -42.99 38.19
CA THR A 255 43.02 -42.16 38.73
C THR A 255 43.34 -41.67 40.15
N PHE A 256 43.24 -40.36 40.35
CA PHE A 256 43.36 -39.69 41.63
C PHE A 256 42.01 -39.12 42.06
N SER A 257 41.65 -39.34 43.32
CA SER A 257 40.45 -38.79 43.96
C SER A 257 40.84 -38.03 45.24
N PRO A 258 41.62 -36.94 45.13
CA PRO A 258 42.08 -36.23 46.32
C PRO A 258 40.91 -35.56 47.03
N SER A 259 40.97 -35.47 48.37
CA SER A 259 39.94 -34.77 49.14
C SER A 259 40.10 -33.25 49.13
N ALA A 260 41.31 -32.75 48.83
CA ALA A 260 41.60 -31.32 48.67
C ALA A 260 42.10 -31.00 47.25
N SER A 261 43.35 -31.34 46.92
CA SER A 261 43.92 -30.98 45.61
C SER A 261 45.02 -31.92 45.09
N PHE A 262 45.21 -31.91 43.78
CA PHE A 262 46.42 -32.35 43.11
C PHE A 262 47.14 -31.09 42.61
N THR A 263 48.27 -30.75 43.23
CA THR A 263 48.98 -29.49 43.03
C THR A 263 50.29 -29.73 42.30
N ILE A 264 50.50 -29.00 41.21
CA ILE A 264 51.76 -28.99 40.45
C ILE A 264 52.40 -27.63 40.71
N ASN A 265 53.49 -27.63 41.45
CA ASN A 265 54.18 -26.43 41.88
C ASN A 265 55.08 -25.86 40.77
N ASN A 266 55.57 -24.64 40.96
CA ASN A 266 56.53 -24.01 40.07
C ASN A 266 57.75 -24.93 39.84
N GLY A 267 58.09 -25.21 38.58
CA GLY A 267 59.14 -26.16 38.18
C GLY A 267 58.68 -27.62 38.09
N GLY A 268 57.57 -27.97 38.74
CA GLY A 268 57.01 -29.33 38.71
C GLY A 268 56.43 -29.69 37.34
N ILE A 269 56.65 -30.93 36.92
CA ILE A 269 56.22 -31.46 35.62
C ILE A 269 55.33 -32.68 35.82
N LEU A 270 54.16 -32.68 35.18
CA LEU A 270 53.36 -33.88 34.96
C LEU A 270 53.39 -34.25 33.47
N ASN A 271 53.87 -35.45 33.19
CA ASN A 271 53.95 -36.04 31.87
C ASN A 271 53.04 -37.28 31.79
N PRO A 272 51.79 -37.16 31.31
CA PRO A 272 50.90 -38.32 31.20
C PRO A 272 51.41 -39.45 30.29
N ASN A 273 52.45 -39.20 29.46
CA ASN A 273 52.80 -40.06 28.32
C ASN A 273 51.55 -40.37 27.49
N ASN A 274 51.47 -41.48 26.76
CA ASN A 274 50.28 -41.83 25.97
C ASN A 274 49.09 -42.35 26.81
N PHE A 275 49.05 -42.04 28.11
CA PHE A 275 48.04 -42.54 29.05
C PHE A 275 47.05 -41.46 29.48
N THR A 276 45.97 -41.93 30.11
CA THR A 276 44.94 -41.07 30.71
C THR A 276 45.24 -40.85 32.18
N PHE A 277 45.53 -39.60 32.55
CA PHE A 277 45.55 -39.12 33.92
C PHE A 277 44.14 -38.67 34.31
N THR A 278 43.54 -39.29 35.33
CA THR A 278 42.17 -38.99 35.74
C THR A 278 42.11 -38.33 37.10
N ILE A 279 41.32 -37.27 37.24
CA ILE A 279 40.93 -36.69 38.53
C ILE A 279 39.42 -36.82 38.71
N ASN A 280 38.99 -37.39 39.84
CA ASN A 280 37.59 -37.64 40.16
C ASN A 280 36.99 -36.69 41.20
N SER A 281 37.83 -35.95 41.92
CA SER A 281 37.40 -35.03 42.98
C SER A 281 38.49 -34.01 43.29
N GLY A 282 38.12 -32.95 44.01
CA GLY A 282 39.05 -31.92 44.46
C GLY A 282 39.53 -31.01 43.33
N THR A 283 40.61 -30.28 43.60
CA THR A 283 41.17 -29.30 42.66
C THR A 283 42.43 -29.82 41.98
N LEU A 284 42.49 -29.82 40.65
CA LEU A 284 43.78 -29.82 39.93
C LEU A 284 44.30 -28.39 39.87
N LEU A 285 45.36 -28.10 40.63
CA LEU A 285 46.00 -26.79 40.70
C LEU A 285 47.32 -26.82 39.94
N ALA A 286 47.38 -26.11 38.82
CA ALA A 286 48.62 -25.85 38.09
C ALA A 286 49.12 -24.45 38.45
N ASN A 287 50.16 -24.35 39.30
CA ASN A 287 50.73 -23.08 39.71
C ASN A 287 51.53 -22.42 38.58
N SER A 288 51.76 -21.11 38.66
CA SER A 288 52.60 -20.41 37.68
C SER A 288 54.00 -21.05 37.61
N GLY A 289 54.50 -21.29 36.39
CA GLY A 289 55.76 -22.01 36.14
C GLY A 289 55.67 -23.55 36.22
N SER A 290 54.50 -24.12 36.52
CA SER A 290 54.27 -25.58 36.39
C SER A 290 54.09 -26.00 34.93
N THR A 291 54.31 -27.28 34.62
CA THR A 291 54.14 -27.82 33.26
C THR A 291 53.31 -29.11 33.26
N LEU A 292 52.29 -29.15 32.41
CA LEU A 292 51.57 -30.37 32.03
C LEU A 292 51.78 -30.59 30.53
N LEU A 293 52.35 -31.74 30.15
CA LEU A 293 52.75 -32.01 28.77
C LEU A 293 51.64 -32.64 27.91
N ASN A 294 51.74 -32.43 26.60
CA ASN A 294 50.75 -32.86 25.61
C ASN A 294 51.01 -34.28 25.07
N SER A 295 51.55 -35.15 25.92
CA SER A 295 51.86 -36.53 25.54
C SER A 295 50.65 -37.45 25.68
N GLY A 296 49.61 -37.05 26.43
CA GLY A 296 48.43 -37.87 26.74
C GLY A 296 47.15 -37.09 27.00
N LEU A 297 46.28 -37.67 27.85
CA LEU A 297 44.95 -37.16 28.14
C LEU A 297 44.77 -36.86 29.63
N LEU A 298 44.38 -35.64 29.98
CA LEU A 298 43.77 -35.33 31.26
C LEU A 298 42.26 -35.60 31.17
N ARG A 299 41.73 -36.40 32.09
CA ARG A 299 40.30 -36.71 32.20
C ARG A 299 39.76 -36.25 33.55
N THR A 300 38.65 -35.52 33.54
CA THR A 300 37.92 -35.17 34.77
C THR A 300 36.62 -35.98 34.87
N GLN A 301 36.28 -36.43 36.07
CA GLN A 301 35.01 -37.10 36.37
C GLN A 301 34.44 -36.55 37.69
N GLY A 302 33.12 -36.44 37.82
CA GLY A 302 32.50 -35.96 39.06
C GLY A 302 32.61 -34.45 39.20
N ALA A 303 32.76 -33.96 40.43
CA ALA A 303 32.93 -32.54 40.72
C ALA A 303 34.42 -32.22 40.89
N VAL A 304 35.01 -31.56 39.90
CA VAL A 304 36.44 -31.27 39.85
C VAL A 304 36.65 -29.78 39.58
N ASP A 305 37.54 -29.15 40.33
CA ASP A 305 37.99 -27.80 40.05
C ASP A 305 39.30 -27.87 39.25
N LEU A 306 39.39 -27.11 38.17
CA LEU A 306 40.57 -26.99 37.32
C LEU A 306 41.09 -25.55 37.43
N ASN A 307 42.01 -25.33 38.37
CA ASN A 307 42.59 -24.03 38.68
C ASN A 307 43.93 -23.88 37.96
N VAL A 308 43.90 -23.23 36.80
CA VAL A 308 45.05 -23.10 35.89
C VAL A 308 45.60 -21.69 36.04
N ARG A 309 46.63 -21.52 36.88
CA ARG A 309 47.21 -20.21 37.14
C ARG A 309 47.87 -19.65 35.88
N ASN A 310 47.72 -18.36 35.67
CA ASN A 310 48.42 -17.65 34.61
C ASN A 310 49.95 -17.87 34.71
N GLY A 311 50.58 -18.16 33.56
CA GLY A 311 51.98 -18.54 33.47
C GLY A 311 52.27 -20.03 33.73
N SER A 312 51.26 -20.87 33.94
CA SER A 312 51.43 -22.33 33.84
C SER A 312 51.46 -22.78 32.37
N ASN A 313 52.30 -23.77 32.05
CA ASN A 313 52.34 -24.41 30.74
C ASN A 313 51.34 -25.58 30.71
N PHE A 314 50.05 -25.26 30.73
CA PHE A 314 48.97 -26.25 30.71
C PHE A 314 48.68 -26.73 29.28
N ASN A 315 49.57 -27.55 28.74
CA ASN A 315 49.52 -28.02 27.36
C ASN A 315 49.15 -29.49 27.33
N THR A 316 47.93 -29.86 27.73
CA THR A 316 47.45 -31.24 27.65
C THR A 316 46.03 -31.27 27.12
N ASN A 317 45.66 -32.35 26.41
CA ASN A 317 44.28 -32.54 26.00
C ASN A 317 43.41 -32.80 27.24
N VAL A 318 42.28 -32.10 27.35
CA VAL A 318 41.36 -32.18 28.48
C VAL A 318 40.05 -32.80 28.03
N LYS A 319 39.64 -33.88 28.70
CA LYS A 319 38.35 -34.52 28.50
C LYS A 319 37.52 -34.44 29.77
N ILE A 320 36.43 -33.69 29.70
CA ILE A 320 35.39 -33.63 30.73
C ILE A 320 34.43 -34.78 30.45
N ASN A 321 34.60 -35.88 31.18
CA ASN A 321 33.95 -37.16 30.85
C ASN A 321 32.56 -37.29 31.50
N THR A 322 32.40 -36.86 32.75
CA THR A 322 31.13 -36.93 33.51
C THR A 322 31.15 -35.88 34.63
N GLY A 323 29.99 -35.37 35.04
CA GLY A 323 29.88 -34.39 36.12
C GLY A 323 30.31 -32.98 35.70
N THR A 324 30.62 -32.13 36.68
CA THR A 324 30.96 -30.72 36.46
C THR A 324 32.45 -30.47 36.72
N THR A 325 33.15 -29.99 35.70
CA THR A 325 34.51 -29.45 35.83
C THR A 325 34.45 -27.93 35.87
N ARG A 326 34.97 -27.31 36.93
CA ARG A 326 35.01 -25.86 37.08
C ARG A 326 36.37 -25.30 36.67
N GLY A 327 36.47 -24.69 35.50
CA GLY A 327 37.71 -24.12 34.97
C GLY A 327 37.88 -22.64 35.29
N TYR A 328 39.01 -22.24 35.89
CA TYR A 328 39.29 -20.84 36.26
C TYR A 328 40.77 -20.62 36.59
N ASP A 329 41.15 -19.35 36.79
CA ASP A 329 42.39 -18.94 37.46
C ASP A 329 42.04 -18.09 38.68
N SER A 330 42.42 -18.52 39.88
CA SER A 330 42.19 -17.77 41.11
C SER A 330 43.17 -16.61 41.37
N GLY A 331 44.14 -16.36 40.49
CA GLY A 331 45.08 -15.23 40.59
C GLY A 331 44.91 -14.24 39.43
N PRO A 332 45.29 -12.96 39.59
CA PRO A 332 45.25 -12.00 38.50
C PRO A 332 46.15 -12.48 37.33
N PRO A 333 45.73 -12.34 36.07
CA PRO A 333 44.56 -11.60 35.54
C PRO A 333 43.24 -12.39 35.51
N TYR A 334 43.09 -13.45 36.31
CA TYR A 334 41.88 -14.28 36.44
C TYR A 334 41.48 -15.00 35.15
N THR A 335 42.48 -15.30 34.31
CA THR A 335 42.31 -15.99 33.02
C THR A 335 43.02 -17.33 33.03
N GLY A 336 42.24 -18.41 33.15
CA GLY A 336 42.76 -19.77 32.97
C GLY A 336 42.99 -20.07 31.49
N LYS A 337 44.15 -20.62 31.14
CA LYS A 337 44.55 -20.89 29.74
C LYS A 337 44.75 -22.38 29.50
N LEU A 338 44.02 -22.93 28.54
CA LEU A 338 44.15 -24.33 28.12
C LEU A 338 44.73 -24.37 26.69
N TYR A 339 45.93 -24.93 26.55
CA TYR A 339 46.60 -24.98 25.24
C TYR A 339 46.29 -26.26 24.43
N GLY A 340 45.87 -27.34 25.10
CA GLY A 340 45.45 -28.57 24.43
C GLY A 340 43.99 -28.56 23.98
N ASN A 341 43.58 -29.62 23.29
CA ASN A 341 42.19 -29.78 22.87
C ASN A 341 41.27 -30.04 24.06
N VAL A 342 40.04 -29.56 24.01
CA VAL A 342 39.03 -29.74 25.06
C VAL A 342 37.85 -30.52 24.50
N THR A 343 37.46 -31.61 25.16
CA THR A 343 36.25 -32.37 24.84
C THR A 343 35.34 -32.43 26.05
N VAL A 344 34.07 -32.04 25.88
CA VAL A 344 33.00 -32.20 26.90
C VAL A 344 32.08 -33.31 26.40
N ASP A 345 32.01 -34.42 27.13
CA ASP A 345 31.14 -35.56 26.78
C ASP A 345 29.67 -35.25 27.10
N GLY A 346 28.76 -36.01 26.49
CA GLY A 346 27.32 -35.89 26.73
C GLY A 346 26.97 -36.09 28.21
N GLY A 347 26.17 -35.17 28.76
CA GLY A 347 25.81 -35.16 30.18
C GLY A 347 26.87 -34.61 31.13
N ALA A 348 28.04 -34.19 30.63
CA ALA A 348 29.07 -33.52 31.41
C ALA A 348 29.01 -31.99 31.22
N GLU A 349 29.62 -31.25 32.14
CA GLU A 349 29.62 -29.79 32.15
C GLU A 349 31.03 -29.23 32.36
N LEU A 350 31.46 -28.33 31.49
CA LEU A 350 32.58 -27.41 31.72
C LEU A 350 32.01 -26.06 32.17
N ASN A 351 32.11 -25.77 33.46
CA ASN A 351 31.64 -24.54 34.07
C ASN A 351 32.82 -23.56 34.24
N VAL A 352 32.71 -22.34 33.72
CA VAL A 352 33.63 -21.26 34.06
C VAL A 352 33.10 -20.56 35.31
N ILE A 353 33.86 -20.59 36.42
CA ILE A 353 33.39 -20.08 37.72
C ILE A 353 32.94 -18.61 37.64
N SER A 354 31.88 -18.30 38.38
CA SER A 354 31.31 -16.96 38.51
C SER A 354 32.25 -15.94 39.18
N SER A 355 32.00 -14.64 39.01
CA SER A 355 32.77 -13.50 39.56
C SER A 355 33.86 -12.94 38.65
N GLY A 356 33.62 -12.92 37.33
CA GLY A 356 34.50 -12.25 36.37
C GLY A 356 35.72 -13.04 35.94
N TYR A 357 35.75 -14.36 36.18
CA TYR A 357 36.81 -15.23 35.67
C TYR A 357 36.67 -15.46 34.16
N PHE A 358 37.82 -15.73 33.54
CA PHE A 358 37.95 -16.05 32.13
C PHE A 358 38.53 -17.45 31.98
N LEU A 359 38.01 -18.21 31.02
CA LEU A 359 38.64 -19.44 30.56
C LEU A 359 38.88 -19.32 29.06
N GLU A 360 40.16 -19.36 28.66
CA GLU A 360 40.60 -19.24 27.29
C GLU A 360 41.15 -20.58 26.79
N VAL A 361 40.67 -21.03 25.63
CA VAL A 361 41.09 -22.29 25.01
C VAL A 361 41.73 -22.03 23.66
N TYR A 362 42.98 -22.48 23.49
CA TYR A 362 43.74 -22.34 22.24
C TYR A 362 43.67 -23.60 21.36
N GLY A 363 43.24 -24.75 21.91
CA GLY A 363 43.03 -25.98 21.16
C GLY A 363 41.68 -26.07 20.47
N THR A 364 41.40 -27.21 19.85
CA THR A 364 40.06 -27.53 19.33
C THR A 364 39.10 -27.82 20.49
N VAL A 365 37.86 -27.33 20.40
CA VAL A 365 36.81 -27.59 21.39
C VAL A 365 35.71 -28.44 20.77
N VAL A 366 35.40 -29.59 21.38
CA VAL A 366 34.25 -30.43 21.03
C VAL A 366 33.30 -30.49 22.23
N ASN A 367 32.15 -29.86 22.12
CA ASN A 367 31.13 -29.80 23.17
C ASN A 367 29.94 -30.70 22.84
N ASN A 368 29.93 -31.92 23.38
CA ASN A 368 28.75 -32.81 23.37
C ASN A 368 27.90 -32.66 24.65
N GLY A 369 28.37 -31.91 25.64
CA GLY A 369 27.69 -31.63 26.90
C GLY A 369 27.37 -30.14 27.05
N THR A 370 27.66 -29.56 28.21
CA THR A 370 27.36 -28.14 28.48
C THR A 370 28.64 -27.36 28.76
N ILE A 371 28.82 -26.21 28.11
CA ILE A 371 29.78 -25.19 28.54
C ILE A 371 28.97 -24.06 29.19
N SER A 372 29.13 -23.85 30.49
CA SER A 372 28.34 -22.90 31.29
C SER A 372 29.23 -21.92 32.05
N GLY A 373 28.62 -20.92 32.70
CA GLY A 373 29.35 -19.99 33.54
C GLY A 373 28.59 -18.67 33.76
N PRO A 374 27.67 -18.62 34.74
CA PRO A 374 27.01 -17.37 35.11
C PRO A 374 28.02 -16.36 35.68
N GLY A 375 28.04 -15.14 35.15
CA GLY A 375 28.98 -14.08 35.56
C GLY A 375 30.42 -14.26 35.08
N SER A 376 30.66 -15.09 34.05
CA SER A 376 32.00 -15.40 33.55
C SER A 376 32.11 -15.36 32.01
N THR A 377 33.34 -15.47 31.51
CA THR A 377 33.65 -15.38 30.08
C THR A 377 34.38 -16.62 29.59
N PHE A 378 33.82 -17.28 28.58
CA PHE A 378 34.53 -18.32 27.82
C PHE A 378 35.12 -17.69 26.56
N ILE A 379 36.41 -17.88 26.33
CA ILE A 379 37.14 -17.34 25.16
C ILE A 379 37.62 -18.51 24.31
N MET A 380 37.26 -18.48 23.04
CA MET A 380 37.78 -19.38 22.02
C MET A 380 38.88 -18.69 21.22
N SER A 381 40.10 -19.19 21.38
CA SER A 381 41.32 -18.73 20.69
C SER A 381 41.96 -19.85 19.85
N GLY A 382 41.19 -20.92 19.58
CA GLY A 382 41.63 -22.08 18.81
C GLY A 382 41.02 -22.20 17.41
N PRO A 383 41.46 -23.22 16.63
CA PRO A 383 41.11 -23.34 15.22
C PRO A 383 39.68 -23.84 14.95
N SER A 384 39.05 -24.58 15.88
CA SER A 384 37.73 -25.16 15.65
C SER A 384 36.91 -25.36 16.93
N LEU A 385 35.62 -25.05 16.86
CA LEU A 385 34.60 -25.29 17.88
C LEU A 385 33.47 -26.11 17.26
N VAL A 386 33.28 -27.34 17.75
CA VAL A 386 32.12 -28.19 17.44
C VAL A 386 31.17 -28.14 18.64
N ASN A 387 30.04 -27.44 18.52
CA ASN A 387 29.03 -27.39 19.57
C ASN A 387 27.84 -28.28 19.20
N ASN A 388 27.71 -29.44 19.85
CA ASN A 388 26.65 -30.42 19.61
C ASN A 388 25.55 -30.39 20.67
N ASN A 389 25.69 -29.61 21.75
CA ASN A 389 24.67 -29.50 22.80
C ASN A 389 24.47 -28.05 23.27
N SER A 390 25.05 -27.58 24.39
CA SER A 390 24.68 -26.27 24.94
C SER A 390 25.87 -25.42 25.37
N MET A 391 25.81 -24.12 25.05
CA MET A 391 26.72 -23.09 25.57
C MET A 391 25.92 -21.94 26.22
N THR A 392 26.18 -21.71 27.51
CA THR A 392 25.39 -20.82 28.40
C THR A 392 26.23 -19.94 29.32
N SER A 393 27.55 -19.79 29.08
CA SER A 393 28.36 -18.80 29.81
C SER A 393 27.81 -17.38 29.60
N THR A 394 28.07 -16.46 30.53
CA THR A 394 27.59 -15.07 30.37
C THR A 394 28.16 -14.42 29.11
N ASN A 395 29.47 -14.48 28.89
CA ASN A 395 30.08 -14.02 27.66
C ASN A 395 30.74 -15.19 26.93
N PHE A 396 30.57 -15.23 25.61
CA PHE A 396 31.32 -16.11 24.71
C PHE A 396 32.06 -15.27 23.67
N ASN A 397 33.39 -15.24 23.76
CA ASN A 397 34.24 -14.46 22.86
C ASN A 397 35.02 -15.38 21.91
N MET A 398 35.17 -14.96 20.66
CA MET A 398 36.01 -15.61 19.65
C MET A 398 37.05 -14.61 19.19
N ASP A 399 38.32 -14.85 19.52
CA ASP A 399 39.42 -13.87 19.34
C ASP A 399 40.42 -14.27 18.25
N SER A 400 40.21 -15.44 17.63
CA SER A 400 41.12 -16.01 16.63
C SER A 400 40.38 -16.46 15.37
N THR A 401 41.13 -16.95 14.38
CA THR A 401 40.50 -17.65 13.24
C THR A 401 39.94 -18.98 13.70
N THR A 402 38.61 -19.10 13.72
CA THR A 402 37.90 -20.26 14.28
C THR A 402 36.83 -20.75 13.32
N SER A 403 36.80 -22.07 13.08
CA SER A 403 35.68 -22.73 12.40
C SER A 403 34.63 -23.20 13.39
N ILE A 404 33.34 -22.97 13.14
CA ILE A 404 32.25 -23.39 14.01
C ILE A 404 31.36 -24.41 13.28
N SER A 405 31.02 -25.49 13.97
CA SER A 405 30.08 -26.51 13.51
C SER A 405 29.22 -27.06 14.66
N GLY A 406 28.27 -27.93 14.31
CA GLY A 406 27.41 -28.65 15.25
C GLY A 406 26.01 -28.03 15.36
N ALA A 407 25.09 -28.82 15.93
CA ALA A 407 23.66 -28.47 16.03
C ALA A 407 23.26 -27.89 17.41
N GLY A 408 24.23 -27.63 18.28
CA GLY A 408 24.01 -27.15 19.64
C GLY A 408 23.52 -25.70 19.71
N SER A 409 22.93 -25.35 20.85
CA SER A 409 22.42 -24.01 21.15
C SER A 409 23.51 -23.10 21.72
N PHE A 410 23.50 -21.85 21.27
CA PHE A 410 24.30 -20.76 21.82
C PHE A 410 23.36 -19.74 22.48
N THR A 411 23.20 -19.83 23.80
CA THR A 411 22.27 -18.99 24.58
C THR A 411 22.99 -18.15 25.64
N ASN A 412 24.23 -17.77 25.33
CA ASN A 412 25.03 -16.88 26.17
C ASN A 412 24.35 -15.50 26.33
N ASN A 413 24.71 -14.73 27.36
CA ASN A 413 24.20 -13.37 27.48
C ASN A 413 24.71 -12.48 26.34
N THR A 414 26.03 -12.54 26.10
CA THR A 414 26.66 -11.93 24.93
C THR A 414 27.51 -12.95 24.19
N ILE A 415 27.51 -12.86 22.86
CA ILE A 415 28.42 -13.59 21.98
C ILE A 415 29.18 -12.55 21.17
N SER A 416 30.49 -12.66 21.05
CA SER A 416 31.28 -11.64 20.36
C SER A 416 32.42 -12.24 19.56
N ILE A 417 32.58 -11.78 18.32
CA ILE A 417 33.83 -11.89 17.57
C ILE A 417 34.65 -10.64 17.94
N VAL A 418 35.84 -10.85 18.50
CA VAL A 418 36.72 -9.79 19.04
C VAL A 418 38.13 -9.89 18.43
N GLY A 419 38.94 -8.85 18.60
CA GLY A 419 40.34 -8.81 18.17
C GLY A 419 40.55 -9.22 16.71
N THR A 420 41.33 -10.29 16.49
CA THR A 420 41.62 -10.85 15.15
C THR A 420 40.63 -11.95 14.71
N GLY A 421 39.48 -12.05 15.39
CA GLY A 421 38.49 -13.09 15.19
C GLY A 421 38.01 -13.18 13.74
N ASN A 422 38.27 -14.33 13.09
CA ASN A 422 37.75 -14.65 11.77
C ASN A 422 36.97 -15.97 11.86
N VAL A 423 35.66 -15.86 11.95
CA VAL A 423 34.77 -16.98 12.22
C VAL A 423 34.18 -17.51 10.92
N SER A 424 34.41 -18.79 10.64
CA SER A 424 33.83 -19.48 9.48
C SER A 424 32.89 -20.59 9.91
N LEU A 425 31.81 -20.81 9.15
CA LEU A 425 30.84 -21.87 9.45
C LEU A 425 31.14 -23.14 8.64
N GLN A 426 30.99 -24.30 9.27
CA GLN A 426 31.05 -25.62 8.62
C GLN A 426 29.70 -26.37 8.67
N SER A 427 28.69 -25.79 9.33
CA SER A 427 27.30 -26.24 9.34
C SER A 427 26.37 -25.04 9.54
N ASN A 428 25.05 -25.24 9.43
CA ASN A 428 24.10 -24.22 9.87
C ASN A 428 24.24 -24.00 11.38
N ILE A 429 24.35 -22.76 11.82
CA ILE A 429 24.51 -22.40 13.24
C ILE A 429 23.33 -21.54 13.66
N THR A 430 22.77 -21.84 14.85
CA THR A 430 21.70 -21.05 15.46
C THR A 430 22.20 -20.41 16.75
N VAL A 431 22.09 -19.09 16.84
CA VAL A 431 22.38 -18.32 18.05
C VAL A 431 21.11 -17.70 18.61
N SER A 432 21.02 -17.65 19.93
CA SER A 432 19.90 -17.06 20.67
C SER A 432 20.45 -16.28 21.87
N PRO A 433 21.28 -15.25 21.64
CA PRO A 433 21.86 -14.47 22.74
C PRO A 433 20.73 -13.78 23.54
N ILE A 434 20.94 -13.65 24.85
CA ILE A 434 19.98 -12.95 25.72
C ILE A 434 20.03 -11.44 25.43
N THR A 435 21.23 -10.89 25.27
CA THR A 435 21.42 -9.47 24.94
C THR A 435 21.83 -9.28 23.48
N TYR A 436 23.03 -9.71 23.08
CA TYR A 436 23.50 -9.51 21.71
C TYR A 436 24.55 -10.52 21.21
N PHE A 437 24.62 -10.69 19.90
CA PHE A 437 25.76 -11.17 19.15
C PHE A 437 26.47 -9.96 18.50
N ALA A 438 27.78 -9.81 18.65
CA ALA A 438 28.52 -8.69 18.08
C ALA A 438 29.71 -9.15 17.22
N VAL A 439 29.89 -8.49 16.08
CA VAL A 439 31.16 -8.52 15.34
C VAL A 439 31.85 -7.19 15.62
N ASN A 440 32.91 -7.23 16.42
CA ASN A 440 33.57 -6.03 16.96
C ASN A 440 34.73 -5.52 16.09
N ASN A 441 35.18 -4.30 16.41
CA ASN A 441 36.20 -3.56 15.68
C ASN A 441 37.58 -4.25 15.75
N ALA A 442 38.45 -3.96 14.77
CA ALA A 442 39.77 -4.54 14.46
C ALA A 442 39.80 -5.66 13.39
N GLY A 443 38.79 -5.72 12.51
CA GLY A 443 38.77 -6.66 11.39
C GLY A 443 38.06 -7.98 11.70
N GLY A 444 37.14 -7.99 12.69
CA GLY A 444 36.27 -9.12 12.95
C GLY A 444 35.49 -9.53 11.70
N ILE A 445 35.62 -10.79 11.30
CA ILE A 445 34.95 -11.35 10.12
C ILE A 445 33.99 -12.46 10.56
N LEU A 446 32.74 -12.37 10.10
CA LEU A 446 31.82 -13.49 10.06
C LEU A 446 31.70 -13.97 8.60
N ASN A 447 32.10 -15.22 8.38
CA ASN A 447 32.05 -15.92 7.10
C ASN A 447 31.06 -17.10 7.17
N PRO A 448 29.79 -16.92 6.77
CA PRO A 448 28.83 -18.02 6.77
C PRO A 448 29.09 -19.12 5.73
N ASN A 449 30.07 -18.97 4.83
CA ASN A 449 30.45 -19.92 3.78
C ASN A 449 29.29 -20.27 2.81
N SER A 450 28.70 -21.46 2.88
CA SER A 450 27.50 -21.84 2.14
C SER A 450 26.33 -22.17 3.07
N PHE A 451 26.50 -21.83 4.35
CA PHE A 451 25.57 -22.18 5.44
C PHE A 451 24.75 -20.98 5.87
N THR A 452 23.73 -21.29 6.68
CA THR A 452 22.86 -20.30 7.31
C THR A 452 23.35 -20.01 8.73
N PHE A 453 23.62 -18.73 9.01
CA PHE A 453 23.76 -18.22 10.37
C PHE A 453 22.41 -17.68 10.83
N LYS A 454 21.75 -18.40 11.75
CA LYS A 454 20.42 -18.10 12.25
C LYS A 454 20.47 -17.39 13.59
N ILE A 455 19.69 -16.32 13.74
CA ILE A 455 19.55 -15.53 14.98
C ILE A 455 18.08 -15.57 15.39
N ASN A 456 17.79 -16.06 16.60
CA ASN A 456 16.41 -16.20 17.10
C ASN A 456 15.97 -15.12 18.10
N SER A 457 16.92 -14.44 18.73
CA SER A 457 16.65 -13.47 19.80
C SER A 457 17.80 -12.49 19.96
N GLY A 458 17.53 -11.42 20.70
CA GLY A 458 18.53 -10.40 21.04
C GLY A 458 18.87 -9.50 19.85
N ALA A 459 20.01 -8.83 19.96
CA ALA A 459 20.51 -7.96 18.91
C ALA A 459 21.73 -8.56 18.19
N PHE A 460 21.89 -8.25 16.90
CA PHE A 460 23.10 -8.48 16.12
C PHE A 460 23.75 -7.13 15.85
N TYR A 461 24.99 -6.98 16.31
CA TYR A 461 25.77 -5.76 16.15
C TYR A 461 26.87 -5.97 15.12
N ALA A 462 26.79 -5.26 14.01
CA ALA A 462 27.92 -5.09 13.10
C ALA A 462 28.60 -3.76 13.46
N ASN A 463 29.69 -3.80 14.23
CA ASN A 463 30.37 -2.60 14.68
C ASN A 463 31.35 -2.05 13.62
N PRO A 464 31.79 -0.78 13.69
CA PRO A 464 32.66 -0.19 12.67
C PRO A 464 33.93 -1.00 12.35
N GLY A 465 34.19 -1.30 11.08
CA GLY A 465 35.33 -2.13 10.64
C GLY A 465 35.09 -3.64 10.69
N SER A 466 33.90 -4.09 11.12
CA SER A 466 33.48 -5.50 10.98
C SER A 466 33.04 -5.82 9.55
N THR A 467 33.21 -7.09 9.15
CA THR A 467 32.77 -7.59 7.85
C THR A 467 31.94 -8.86 8.01
N ILE A 468 30.74 -8.86 7.43
CA ILE A 468 29.89 -10.05 7.29
C ILE A 468 29.90 -10.40 5.80
N LEU A 469 30.60 -11.47 5.44
CA LEU A 469 30.93 -11.78 4.03
C LEU A 469 29.70 -12.26 3.24
N ASN A 470 29.71 -12.00 1.93
CA ASN A 470 28.71 -12.50 0.99
C ASN A 470 28.94 -13.98 0.64
N SER A 471 28.93 -14.81 1.66
CA SER A 471 29.09 -16.25 1.61
C SER A 471 28.02 -16.85 2.53
N GLY A 472 27.05 -17.55 1.97
CA GLY A 472 25.96 -18.15 2.73
C GLY A 472 24.83 -17.15 3.01
N MET A 473 24.14 -17.28 4.13
CA MET A 473 22.96 -16.47 4.47
C MET A 473 22.93 -16.11 5.96
N ILE A 474 22.52 -14.88 6.28
CA ILE A 474 22.05 -14.52 7.62
C ILE A 474 20.53 -14.65 7.66
N ARG A 475 20.00 -15.34 8.66
CA ARG A 475 18.57 -15.56 8.84
C ARG A 475 18.12 -15.09 10.21
N THR A 476 17.04 -14.32 10.28
CA THR A 476 16.41 -13.92 11.54
C THR A 476 15.05 -14.60 11.71
N GLU A 477 14.77 -15.05 12.94
CA GLU A 477 13.48 -15.62 13.35
C GLU A 477 13.07 -15.02 14.70
N GLY A 478 11.78 -14.75 14.90
CA GLY A 478 11.30 -14.13 16.14
C GLY A 478 11.54 -12.62 16.18
N THR A 479 11.80 -12.06 17.36
CA THR A 479 12.08 -10.62 17.53
C THR A 479 13.58 -10.41 17.61
N VAL A 480 14.17 -9.87 16.53
CA VAL A 480 15.62 -9.65 16.41
C VAL A 480 15.90 -8.21 16.06
N THR A 481 16.94 -7.63 16.66
CA THR A 481 17.45 -6.31 16.27
C THR A 481 18.73 -6.47 15.47
N LEU A 482 18.84 -5.84 14.31
CA LEU A 482 20.07 -5.66 13.54
C LEU A 482 20.53 -4.20 13.69
N ASN A 483 21.54 -3.97 14.52
CA ASN A 483 22.20 -2.67 14.62
C ASN A 483 23.44 -2.69 13.74
N ILE A 484 23.29 -2.17 12.52
CA ILE A 484 24.34 -2.20 11.49
C ILE A 484 25.03 -0.86 11.49
N ARG A 485 26.11 -0.74 12.27
CA ARG A 485 26.74 0.54 12.53
C ARG A 485 27.51 1.06 11.33
N ASN A 486 27.48 2.38 11.14
CA ASN A 486 28.21 3.03 10.07
C ASN A 486 29.70 2.67 10.11
N GLY A 487 30.25 2.26 8.96
CA GLY A 487 31.61 1.74 8.83
C GLY A 487 31.72 0.21 8.93
N SER A 488 30.63 -0.51 9.18
CA SER A 488 30.57 -1.98 9.01
C SER A 488 30.20 -2.36 7.56
N PHE A 489 30.60 -3.57 7.15
CA PHE A 489 30.29 -4.13 5.83
C PHE A 489 29.42 -5.39 5.95
N PHE A 490 28.09 -5.21 5.89
CA PHE A 490 27.14 -6.33 5.89
C PHE A 490 26.80 -6.75 4.46
N ASN A 491 27.58 -7.68 3.89
CA ASN A 491 27.44 -8.13 2.50
C ASN A 491 26.63 -9.43 2.35
N ALA A 492 26.44 -10.20 3.42
CA ALA A 492 25.64 -11.42 3.37
C ALA A 492 24.17 -11.13 2.99
N PRO A 493 23.53 -12.03 2.21
CA PRO A 493 22.09 -12.02 2.05
C PRO A 493 21.38 -12.18 3.40
N LEU A 494 20.36 -11.36 3.64
CA LEU A 494 19.51 -11.41 4.82
C LEU A 494 18.16 -12.03 4.48
N THR A 495 17.73 -13.04 5.22
CA THR A 495 16.35 -13.53 5.21
C THR A 495 15.66 -13.24 6.54
N VAL A 496 14.64 -12.40 6.50
CA VAL A 496 13.70 -12.19 7.62
C VAL A 496 12.62 -13.26 7.51
N ALA A 497 12.78 -14.33 8.29
CA ALA A 497 12.04 -15.55 8.06
C ALA A 497 10.68 -15.63 8.77
N THR A 498 10.65 -15.21 10.04
CA THR A 498 9.44 -15.11 10.87
C THR A 498 9.62 -13.99 11.90
N GLY A 499 8.51 -13.47 12.44
CA GLY A 499 8.55 -12.43 13.47
C GLY A 499 9.01 -11.08 12.92
N THR A 500 9.62 -10.27 13.78
CA THR A 500 10.02 -8.88 13.49
C THR A 500 11.53 -8.72 13.57
N THR A 501 12.13 -8.29 12.48
CA THR A 501 13.53 -7.84 12.44
C THR A 501 13.58 -6.32 12.41
N LYS A 502 14.15 -5.71 13.46
CA LYS A 502 14.38 -4.27 13.52
C LYS A 502 15.71 -3.93 12.88
N LEU A 503 15.77 -3.02 11.91
CA LEU A 503 17.00 -2.64 11.21
C LEU A 503 17.28 -1.15 11.38
N TYR A 504 18.41 -0.81 12.01
CA TYR A 504 18.84 0.58 12.21
C TYR A 504 20.33 0.68 12.54
N ASP A 505 20.82 1.91 12.70
CA ASP A 505 22.13 2.23 13.26
C ASP A 505 21.93 3.20 14.44
N THR A 506 22.52 2.91 15.60
CA THR A 506 22.50 3.83 16.76
C THR A 506 23.57 4.92 16.71
N GLY A 507 24.57 4.80 15.83
CA GLY A 507 25.60 5.81 15.60
C GLY A 507 25.22 6.76 14.47
N PHE A 508 25.61 8.03 14.56
CA PHE A 508 25.43 8.99 13.47
C PHE A 508 26.15 8.49 12.19
N PRO A 509 25.53 8.52 10.99
CA PRO A 509 24.31 9.24 10.59
C PRO A 509 22.98 8.46 10.74
N PHE A 510 22.92 7.43 11.58
CA PHE A 510 21.71 6.64 11.87
C PHE A 510 21.18 5.84 10.67
N VAL A 511 22.08 5.40 9.78
CA VAL A 511 21.75 4.64 8.57
C VAL A 511 22.27 3.21 8.66
N GLY A 512 21.38 2.25 8.92
CA GLY A 512 21.67 0.82 8.82
C GLY A 512 21.78 0.38 7.36
N LYS A 513 22.97 -0.07 6.93
CA LYS A 513 23.27 -0.38 5.52
C LYS A 513 23.38 -1.89 5.29
N LEU A 514 22.58 -2.43 4.39
CA LEU A 514 22.67 -3.81 3.91
C LEU A 514 23.13 -3.84 2.46
N TYR A 515 24.22 -4.54 2.17
CA TYR A 515 24.76 -4.66 0.82
C TYR A 515 24.32 -5.94 0.11
N GLY A 516 23.99 -6.99 0.88
CA GLY A 516 23.43 -8.24 0.35
C GLY A 516 21.95 -8.14 -0.01
N ASN A 517 21.45 -9.16 -0.71
CA ASN A 517 20.02 -9.29 -1.02
C ASN A 517 19.21 -9.47 0.27
N VAL A 518 18.01 -8.89 0.31
CA VAL A 518 17.09 -9.00 1.45
C VAL A 518 15.83 -9.72 1.02
N THR A 519 15.47 -10.79 1.73
CA THR A 519 14.20 -11.50 1.55
C THR A 519 13.39 -11.39 2.84
N ILE A 520 12.15 -10.92 2.74
CA ILE A 520 11.18 -10.91 3.84
C ILE A 520 10.12 -11.94 3.51
N ASN A 521 10.00 -12.98 4.32
CA ASN A 521 9.04 -14.05 4.11
C ASN A 521 7.61 -13.62 4.48
N ALA A 522 6.62 -14.35 3.96
CA ALA A 522 5.22 -14.13 4.30
C ALA A 522 4.99 -14.21 5.83
N GLY A 523 4.26 -13.23 6.36
CA GLY A 523 4.00 -13.10 7.81
C GLY A 523 5.16 -12.52 8.63
N ALA A 524 6.33 -12.25 8.03
CA ALA A 524 7.45 -11.62 8.71
C ALA A 524 7.48 -10.09 8.49
N VAL A 525 8.16 -9.37 9.38
CA VAL A 525 8.23 -7.90 9.38
C VAL A 525 9.69 -7.44 9.40
N LEU A 526 10.08 -6.61 8.45
CA LEU A 526 11.29 -5.78 8.53
C LEU A 526 10.87 -4.38 8.99
N GLU A 527 11.18 -4.07 10.25
CA GLU A 527 10.81 -2.79 10.87
C GLU A 527 12.02 -1.86 10.90
N VAL A 528 11.87 -0.62 10.44
CA VAL A 528 12.81 0.46 10.73
C VAL A 528 12.25 1.23 11.94
N PRO A 529 12.88 1.16 13.13
CA PRO A 529 12.33 1.74 14.35
C PRO A 529 12.06 3.25 14.27
N PRO A 530 11.14 3.78 15.09
CA PRO A 530 10.88 5.22 15.19
C PRO A 530 12.11 5.99 15.68
N SER A 531 12.08 7.32 15.54
CA SER A 531 13.14 8.29 15.91
C SER A 531 14.11 8.70 14.80
N GLY A 532 13.66 8.70 13.54
CA GLY A 532 14.46 9.22 12.43
C GLY A 532 15.59 8.30 11.99
N TYR A 533 15.52 7.01 12.31
CA TYR A 533 16.43 6.00 11.77
C TYR A 533 16.18 5.76 10.28
N PHE A 534 17.24 5.37 9.59
CA PHE A 534 17.22 5.01 8.17
C PHE A 534 17.68 3.55 8.02
N ALA A 535 17.00 2.81 7.16
CA ALA A 535 17.50 1.54 6.63
C ALA A 535 17.74 1.68 5.13
N LYS A 536 18.94 1.33 4.67
CA LYS A 536 19.33 1.44 3.26
C LYS A 536 19.78 0.08 2.73
N VAL A 537 19.15 -0.38 1.66
CA VAL A 537 19.45 -1.68 1.04
C VAL A 537 20.00 -1.49 -0.37
N TYR A 538 21.23 -1.97 -0.61
CA TYR A 538 21.89 -1.94 -1.91
C TYR A 538 21.71 -3.23 -2.72
N GLY A 539 21.30 -4.33 -2.09
CA GLY A 539 20.97 -5.58 -2.79
C GLY A 539 19.52 -5.62 -3.32
N ASN A 540 19.14 -6.73 -3.95
CA ASN A 540 17.74 -6.96 -4.34
C ASN A 540 16.86 -7.14 -3.11
N VAL A 541 15.61 -6.66 -3.17
CA VAL A 541 14.62 -6.84 -2.11
C VAL A 541 13.46 -7.68 -2.63
N LEU A 542 13.23 -8.84 -2.01
CA LEU A 542 12.01 -9.65 -2.18
C LEU A 542 11.16 -9.53 -0.92
N ASN A 543 10.08 -8.75 -0.99
CA ASN A 543 9.16 -8.54 0.12
C ASN A 543 7.89 -9.37 -0.06
N ASN A 544 7.83 -10.54 0.57
CA ASN A 544 6.59 -11.31 0.74
C ASN A 544 5.88 -11.00 2.07
N GLY A 545 6.52 -10.23 2.95
CA GLY A 545 6.02 -9.83 4.28
C GLY A 545 5.75 -8.33 4.36
N THR A 546 6.06 -7.71 5.49
CA THR A 546 5.81 -6.28 5.72
C THR A 546 7.13 -5.53 5.91
N ILE A 547 7.30 -4.39 5.24
CA ILE A 547 8.31 -3.40 5.59
C ILE A 547 7.59 -2.25 6.31
N SER A 548 7.91 -1.98 7.58
CA SER A 548 7.21 -0.99 8.40
C SER A 548 8.16 -0.02 9.10
N GLY A 549 7.64 1.09 9.61
CA GLY A 549 8.42 2.00 10.45
C GLY A 549 7.78 3.37 10.60
N ALA A 550 7.10 3.61 11.72
CA ALA A 550 6.52 4.92 12.02
C ALA A 550 7.63 5.92 12.36
N GLY A 551 7.70 7.06 11.68
CA GLY A 551 8.74 8.08 11.90
C GLY A 551 10.15 7.70 11.42
N SER A 552 10.26 6.77 10.47
CA SER A 552 11.55 6.31 9.92
C SER A 552 11.56 6.21 8.40
N THR A 553 12.74 6.05 7.83
CA THR A 553 12.94 6.01 6.37
C THR A 553 13.49 4.67 5.91
N PHE A 554 12.82 4.05 4.94
CA PHE A 554 13.37 2.92 4.19
C PHE A 554 13.86 3.41 2.83
N ILE A 555 15.12 3.12 2.50
CA ILE A 555 15.77 3.53 1.25
C ILE A 555 16.10 2.28 0.44
N MET A 556 15.51 2.17 -0.73
CA MET A 556 15.86 1.19 -1.75
C MET A 556 16.91 1.78 -2.69
N SER A 557 18.10 1.19 -2.69
CA SER A 557 19.23 1.53 -3.57
C SER A 557 19.67 0.38 -4.46
N GLY A 558 19.01 -0.79 -4.35
CA GLY A 558 19.33 -1.96 -5.15
C GLY A 558 18.68 -1.99 -6.53
N PRO A 559 19.04 -2.99 -7.35
CA PRO A 559 18.58 -3.05 -8.73
C PRO A 559 17.14 -3.58 -8.89
N SER A 560 16.60 -4.33 -7.93
CA SER A 560 15.24 -4.89 -8.00
C SER A 560 14.51 -4.91 -6.66
N LEU A 561 13.25 -4.47 -6.67
CA LEU A 561 12.28 -4.59 -5.59
C LEU A 561 11.06 -5.38 -6.08
N VAL A 562 10.85 -6.57 -5.51
CA VAL A 562 9.61 -7.34 -5.69
C VAL A 562 8.78 -7.18 -4.43
N ASN A 563 7.69 -6.41 -4.49
CA ASN A 563 6.78 -6.20 -3.37
C ASN A 563 5.50 -7.03 -3.58
N ASN A 564 5.38 -8.15 -2.88
CA ASN A 564 4.22 -9.04 -2.93
C ASN A 564 3.24 -8.85 -1.76
N ASN A 565 3.56 -7.98 -0.79
CA ASN A 565 2.67 -7.68 0.33
C ASN A 565 2.67 -6.19 0.68
N SER A 566 3.31 -5.70 1.76
CA SER A 566 3.14 -4.28 2.17
C SER A 566 4.46 -3.55 2.47
N ILE A 567 4.49 -2.27 2.09
CA ILE A 567 5.51 -1.30 2.49
C ILE A 567 4.80 -0.08 3.10
N SER A 568 5.02 0.16 4.38
CA SER A 568 4.34 1.16 5.22
C SER A 568 5.29 1.82 6.22
N SER A 569 6.40 2.37 5.72
CA SER A 569 7.31 3.26 6.48
C SER A 569 6.77 4.70 6.50
N ALA A 570 7.33 5.60 7.32
CA ALA A 570 6.97 7.01 7.19
C ALA A 570 7.47 7.59 5.86
N VAL A 571 8.71 7.27 5.49
CA VAL A 571 9.28 7.68 4.19
C VAL A 571 9.82 6.44 3.48
N PHE A 572 9.48 6.29 2.19
CA PHE A 572 10.04 5.27 1.32
C PHE A 572 10.74 5.93 0.12
N ASN A 573 12.07 5.81 0.08
CA ASN A 573 12.90 6.42 -0.95
C ASN A 573 13.45 5.38 -1.92
N MET A 574 13.45 5.73 -3.20
CA MET A 574 14.16 5.00 -4.26
C MET A 574 15.21 5.95 -4.83
N ASP A 575 16.49 5.67 -4.56
CA ASP A 575 17.60 6.59 -4.85
C ASP A 575 18.61 6.04 -5.86
N SER A 576 18.27 4.96 -6.56
CA SER A 576 19.08 4.37 -7.62
C SER A 576 18.22 3.87 -8.78
N THR A 577 18.85 3.26 -9.78
CA THR A 577 18.13 2.52 -10.82
C THR A 577 17.54 1.24 -10.22
N THR A 578 16.21 1.18 -10.10
CA THR A 578 15.49 0.06 -9.48
C THR A 578 14.32 -0.41 -10.36
N SER A 579 14.25 -1.72 -10.60
CA SER A 579 13.07 -2.34 -11.22
C SER A 579 12.07 -2.78 -10.15
N ILE A 580 10.81 -2.40 -10.25
CA ILE A 580 9.75 -2.71 -9.28
C ILE A 580 8.73 -3.67 -9.87
N SER A 581 8.34 -4.68 -9.11
CA SER A 581 7.28 -5.63 -9.47
C SER A 581 6.51 -6.12 -8.24
N GLY A 582 5.48 -6.93 -8.47
CA GLY A 582 4.66 -7.58 -7.45
C GLY A 582 3.31 -6.89 -7.25
N ALA A 583 2.40 -7.59 -6.56
CA ALA A 583 1.02 -7.16 -6.35
C ALA A 583 0.79 -6.44 -5.01
N GLY A 584 1.86 -6.17 -4.28
CA GLY A 584 1.81 -5.55 -2.95
C GLY A 584 1.44 -4.06 -2.98
N THR A 585 1.05 -3.55 -1.82
CA THR A 585 0.64 -2.17 -1.60
C THR A 585 1.81 -1.32 -1.09
N PHE A 586 1.87 -0.08 -1.57
CA PHE A 586 2.79 0.95 -1.08
C PHE A 586 1.98 2.03 -0.36
N THR A 587 2.02 2.02 0.97
CA THR A 587 1.19 2.88 1.83
C THR A 587 2.01 3.75 2.79
N SER A 588 3.31 3.94 2.51
CA SER A 588 4.15 4.86 3.26
C SER A 588 3.56 6.29 3.23
N ASN A 589 3.80 7.10 4.28
CA ASN A 589 3.25 8.46 4.30
C ASN A 589 3.77 9.27 3.11
N GLU A 590 5.07 9.15 2.85
CA GLU A 590 5.77 9.80 1.76
C GLU A 590 6.53 8.74 0.94
N ILE A 591 6.38 8.78 -0.38
CA ILE A 591 7.11 7.88 -1.30
C ILE A 591 7.87 8.73 -2.30
N HIS A 592 9.19 8.60 -2.37
CA HIS A 592 10.02 9.43 -3.25
C HIS A 592 10.81 8.59 -4.24
N ILE A 593 10.80 9.02 -5.50
CA ILE A 593 11.88 8.73 -6.45
C ILE A 593 12.85 9.91 -6.36
N MET A 594 14.04 9.68 -5.81
CA MET A 594 15.06 10.72 -5.61
C MET A 594 15.69 11.13 -6.95
N GLY A 595 16.52 12.19 -6.96
CA GLY A 595 17.13 12.71 -8.19
C GLY A 595 18.01 11.70 -8.94
N THR A 596 18.65 10.76 -8.23
CA THR A 596 19.41 9.63 -8.82
C THR A 596 18.55 8.39 -9.07
N GLY A 597 17.28 8.44 -8.69
CA GLY A 597 16.33 7.34 -8.82
C GLY A 597 15.84 7.18 -10.26
N ASN A 598 15.99 5.98 -10.82
CA ASN A 598 15.43 5.61 -12.12
C ASN A 598 14.60 4.34 -11.96
N VAL A 599 13.29 4.52 -11.77
CA VAL A 599 12.38 3.45 -11.42
C VAL A 599 11.68 2.91 -12.65
N LYS A 600 11.88 1.62 -12.92
CA LYS A 600 11.22 0.88 -14.01
C LYS A 600 10.19 -0.09 -13.45
N LEU A 601 8.98 -0.14 -14.00
CA LEU A 601 7.98 -1.14 -13.60
C LEU A 601 8.12 -2.44 -14.42
N LEU A 602 7.91 -3.59 -13.78
CA LEU A 602 7.82 -4.90 -14.43
C LEU A 602 6.45 -5.57 -14.20
N SER A 603 5.54 -4.90 -13.50
CA SER A 603 4.12 -5.25 -13.35
C SER A 603 3.30 -3.99 -13.11
N ASN A 604 1.97 -4.09 -13.10
CA ASN A 604 1.13 -3.00 -12.61
C ASN A 604 1.43 -2.75 -11.12
N ILE A 605 1.59 -1.49 -10.73
CA ILE A 605 1.90 -1.09 -9.35
C ILE A 605 0.81 -0.14 -8.86
N THR A 606 0.33 -0.36 -7.64
CA THR A 606 -0.61 0.55 -6.97
C THR A 606 0.05 1.20 -5.78
N VAL A 607 0.01 2.54 -5.73
CA VAL A 607 0.46 3.33 -4.59
C VAL A 607 -0.73 4.04 -3.92
N SER A 608 -0.70 4.10 -2.60
CA SER A 608 -1.71 4.77 -1.78
C SER A 608 -1.01 5.52 -0.65
N PRO A 609 -0.18 6.54 -0.99
CA PRO A 609 0.52 7.30 0.03
C PRO A 609 -0.49 8.03 0.93
N VAL A 610 -0.16 8.16 2.21
CA VAL A 610 -1.00 8.92 3.15
C VAL A 610 -0.92 10.42 2.83
N ASN A 611 0.28 10.92 2.55
CA ASN A 611 0.50 12.32 2.19
C ASN A 611 0.74 12.45 0.68
N TYR A 612 1.88 11.94 0.19
CA TYR A 612 2.26 12.14 -1.20
C TYR A 612 3.28 11.14 -1.78
N PHE A 613 3.22 10.98 -3.10
CA PHE A 613 4.24 10.35 -3.93
C PHE A 613 4.95 11.45 -4.73
N ALA A 614 6.28 11.50 -4.73
CA ALA A 614 7.04 12.51 -5.45
C ALA A 614 8.09 11.89 -6.37
N VAL A 615 8.11 12.34 -7.63
CA VAL A 615 9.28 12.21 -8.50
C VAL A 615 10.09 13.49 -8.34
N ASN A 616 11.22 13.40 -7.64
CA ASN A 616 11.98 14.56 -7.21
C ASN A 616 12.85 15.16 -8.33
N ASN A 617 13.26 16.41 -8.09
CA ASN A 617 14.07 17.21 -9.01
C ASN A 617 15.49 16.62 -9.21
N ALA A 618 16.17 17.11 -10.25
CA ALA A 618 17.55 16.73 -10.61
C ALA A 618 17.74 15.29 -11.17
N GLY A 619 16.76 14.78 -11.92
CA GLY A 619 16.95 13.56 -12.73
C GLY A 619 16.10 12.35 -12.33
N GLY A 620 15.17 12.48 -11.37
CA GLY A 620 14.27 11.38 -10.99
C GLY A 620 13.39 10.93 -12.15
N ILE A 621 13.37 9.62 -12.44
CA ILE A 621 12.63 9.03 -13.56
C ILE A 621 11.64 7.98 -13.05
N LEU A 622 10.37 8.14 -13.41
CA LEU A 622 9.37 7.08 -13.38
C LEU A 622 9.14 6.53 -14.79
N ASN A 623 9.39 5.24 -14.97
CA ASN A 623 9.23 4.50 -16.22
C ASN A 623 8.22 3.35 -16.05
N PRO A 624 6.93 3.57 -16.37
CA PRO A 624 5.91 2.54 -16.23
C PRO A 624 6.05 1.33 -17.19
N ASN A 625 6.92 1.37 -18.21
CA ASN A 625 7.34 0.21 -19.01
C ASN A 625 6.19 -0.70 -19.51
N SER A 626 5.23 -0.14 -20.25
CA SER A 626 3.98 -0.78 -20.72
C SER A 626 2.95 -1.14 -19.64
N PHE A 627 3.29 -1.01 -18.36
CA PHE A 627 2.40 -1.25 -17.23
C PHE A 627 1.66 0.02 -16.79
N THR A 628 0.70 -0.18 -15.89
CA THR A 628 -0.05 0.89 -15.23
C THR A 628 0.59 1.20 -13.88
N PHE A 629 1.00 2.46 -13.70
CA PHE A 629 1.27 3.05 -12.39
C PHE A 629 -0.03 3.66 -11.86
N LYS A 630 -0.63 3.02 -10.86
CA LYS A 630 -1.92 3.41 -10.29
C LYS A 630 -1.71 4.16 -8.96
N ILE A 631 -2.38 5.29 -8.79
CA ILE A 631 -2.43 6.05 -7.53
C ILE A 631 -3.89 6.17 -7.05
N ASN A 632 -4.12 5.84 -5.79
CA ASN A 632 -5.48 5.81 -5.22
C ASN A 632 -5.76 6.85 -4.13
N SER A 633 -4.73 7.53 -3.63
CA SER A 633 -4.84 8.53 -2.56
C SER A 633 -3.65 9.48 -2.57
N GLY A 634 -3.78 10.57 -1.81
CA GLY A 634 -2.71 11.53 -1.60
C GLY A 634 -2.40 12.38 -2.83
N THR A 635 -1.22 13.02 -2.81
CA THR A 635 -0.76 13.89 -3.88
C THR A 635 0.36 13.24 -4.68
N PHE A 636 0.30 13.27 -6.01
CA PHE A 636 1.42 12.96 -6.89
C PHE A 636 2.15 14.24 -7.28
N TYR A 637 3.43 14.37 -6.92
CA TYR A 637 4.29 15.45 -7.35
C TYR A 637 5.18 15.00 -8.51
N ALA A 638 5.06 15.68 -9.65
CA ALA A 638 6.11 15.72 -10.66
C ALA A 638 6.92 17.00 -10.45
N ASN A 639 8.03 16.92 -9.72
CA ASN A 639 8.84 18.10 -9.40
C ASN A 639 9.63 18.60 -10.63
N PRO A 640 10.15 19.85 -10.62
CA PRO A 640 10.88 20.43 -11.74
C PRO A 640 12.06 19.55 -12.17
N GLY A 641 12.20 19.28 -13.47
CA GLY A 641 13.25 18.41 -14.01
C GLY A 641 13.05 16.90 -13.80
N SER A 642 11.93 16.47 -13.20
CA SER A 642 11.56 15.04 -13.14
C SER A 642 10.99 14.54 -14.48
N ILE A 643 11.08 13.23 -14.71
CA ILE A 643 10.57 12.59 -15.93
C ILE A 643 9.56 11.50 -15.54
N VAL A 644 8.32 11.63 -16.02
CA VAL A 644 7.34 10.54 -16.03
C VAL A 644 7.20 10.10 -17.48
N SER A 645 7.92 9.04 -17.86
CA SER A 645 8.15 8.70 -19.28
C SER A 645 6.92 8.11 -19.99
N ASN A 646 6.89 8.20 -21.33
CA ASN A 646 5.78 7.75 -22.19
C ASN A 646 5.72 6.22 -22.40
N SER A 647 6.18 5.44 -21.42
CA SER A 647 6.16 3.99 -21.46
C SER A 647 5.09 3.48 -20.49
N GLY A 648 4.04 2.82 -20.99
CA GLY A 648 2.90 2.46 -20.13
C GLY A 648 2.00 3.66 -19.83
N LYS A 649 1.39 3.72 -18.64
CA LYS A 649 0.44 4.79 -18.27
C LYS A 649 0.36 5.06 -16.77
N VAL A 650 -0.09 6.26 -16.39
CA VAL A 650 -0.45 6.64 -15.02
C VAL A 650 -1.97 6.65 -14.89
N ARG A 651 -2.52 6.00 -13.85
CA ARG A 651 -3.95 5.95 -13.59
C ARG A 651 -4.26 6.48 -12.20
N THR A 652 -5.28 7.33 -12.08
CA THR A 652 -5.84 7.79 -10.81
C THR A 652 -7.18 7.13 -10.53
N GLU A 653 -7.43 6.74 -9.28
CA GLU A 653 -8.71 6.22 -8.80
C GLU A 653 -9.05 6.83 -7.43
N GLY A 654 -10.33 7.15 -7.18
CA GLY A 654 -10.74 7.83 -5.95
C GLY A 654 -10.42 9.33 -5.97
N THR A 655 -10.11 9.91 -4.80
CA THR A 655 -9.75 11.33 -4.70
C THR A 655 -8.22 11.46 -4.68
N VAL A 656 -7.67 11.89 -5.80
CA VAL A 656 -6.22 12.05 -6.00
C VAL A 656 -5.91 13.48 -6.41
N THR A 657 -4.77 13.97 -5.98
CA THR A 657 -4.27 15.29 -6.38
C THR A 657 -2.99 15.12 -7.19
N LEU A 658 -2.85 15.81 -8.32
CA LEU A 658 -1.66 15.84 -9.18
C LEU A 658 -1.07 17.26 -9.14
N ASN A 659 0.10 17.41 -8.55
CA ASN A 659 0.90 18.63 -8.63
C ASN A 659 1.99 18.44 -9.70
N ILE A 660 1.72 18.93 -10.91
CA ILE A 660 2.60 18.75 -12.06
C ILE A 660 3.36 20.06 -12.26
N ARG A 661 4.58 20.15 -11.70
CA ARG A 661 5.31 21.42 -11.69
C ARG A 661 5.77 21.84 -13.07
N ASN A 662 5.75 23.15 -13.34
CA ASN A 662 6.33 23.69 -14.56
C ASN A 662 7.79 23.21 -14.72
N THR A 663 8.15 22.73 -15.92
CA THR A 663 9.42 22.05 -16.25
C THR A 663 9.58 20.58 -15.83
N SER A 664 8.57 19.98 -15.19
CA SER A 664 8.49 18.51 -15.17
C SER A 664 8.14 17.96 -16.56
N SER A 665 8.59 16.75 -16.87
CA SER A 665 8.31 16.09 -18.14
C SER A 665 7.33 14.94 -17.94
N PHE A 666 6.05 15.28 -17.77
CA PHE A 666 4.98 14.28 -17.65
C PHE A 666 4.51 13.82 -19.04
N LYS A 667 5.16 12.78 -19.57
CA LYS A 667 4.89 12.22 -20.91
C LYS A 667 4.03 10.95 -20.91
N ALA A 668 3.84 10.31 -19.76
CA ALA A 668 2.95 9.16 -19.65
C ALA A 668 1.49 9.57 -19.97
N PRO A 669 0.72 8.73 -20.68
CA PRO A 669 -0.73 8.86 -20.72
C PRO A 669 -1.32 8.85 -19.30
N LEU A 670 -2.25 9.77 -19.03
CA LEU A 670 -3.00 9.85 -17.79
C LEU A 670 -4.40 9.27 -17.99
N GLU A 671 -4.81 8.33 -17.15
CA GLU A 671 -6.18 7.83 -17.06
C GLU A 671 -6.81 8.25 -15.73
N VAL A 672 -7.84 9.09 -15.78
CA VAL A 672 -8.70 9.43 -14.65
C VAL A 672 -9.84 8.41 -14.63
N ALA A 673 -9.67 7.36 -13.83
CA ALA A 673 -10.50 6.16 -13.98
C ALA A 673 -11.78 6.19 -13.13
N THR A 674 -11.71 6.65 -11.88
CA THR A 674 -12.85 6.84 -10.99
C THR A 674 -12.59 7.99 -10.03
N GLY A 675 -13.64 8.58 -9.46
CA GLY A 675 -13.52 9.66 -8.48
C GLY A 675 -13.04 10.98 -9.09
N THR A 676 -12.36 11.80 -8.29
CA THR A 676 -11.91 13.14 -8.67
C THR A 676 -10.39 13.23 -8.66
N THR A 677 -9.82 13.61 -9.79
CA THR A 677 -8.40 13.98 -9.92
C THR A 677 -8.29 15.50 -9.94
N ASN A 678 -7.77 16.08 -8.86
CA ASN A 678 -7.44 17.51 -8.80
C ASN A 678 -6.08 17.73 -9.47
N ILE A 679 -5.93 18.71 -10.35
CA ILE A 679 -4.66 19.01 -11.03
C ILE A 679 -4.29 20.49 -10.89
N TYR A 680 -3.02 20.75 -10.57
CA TYR A 680 -2.48 22.08 -10.35
C TYR A 680 -0.95 22.12 -10.45
N ASP A 681 -0.39 23.32 -10.45
CA ASP A 681 1.05 23.58 -10.42
C ASP A 681 1.35 24.74 -9.48
N THR A 682 2.07 24.51 -8.37
CA THR A 682 2.44 25.57 -7.43
C THR A 682 3.61 26.45 -7.88
N GLY A 683 4.32 26.11 -8.96
CA GLY A 683 5.44 26.88 -9.50
C GLY A 683 4.97 27.91 -10.52
N PHE A 684 5.40 29.17 -10.39
CA PHE A 684 5.10 30.21 -11.38
C PHE A 684 5.61 29.77 -12.77
N PRO A 685 4.77 29.74 -13.84
CA PRO A 685 3.57 30.54 -14.00
C PRO A 685 2.24 29.79 -13.79
N TYR A 686 2.24 28.73 -12.97
CA TYR A 686 1.06 27.99 -12.50
C TYR A 686 0.40 27.14 -13.60
N PHE A 687 1.22 26.49 -14.43
CA PHE A 687 0.80 25.66 -15.56
C PHE A 687 1.17 24.20 -15.36
N ALA A 688 0.17 23.37 -15.03
CA ALA A 688 0.31 21.93 -15.08
C ALA A 688 0.36 21.49 -16.55
N ARG A 689 1.47 20.88 -16.98
CA ARG A 689 1.67 20.46 -18.39
C ARG A 689 1.59 18.96 -18.56
N MET A 690 0.70 18.52 -19.43
CA MET A 690 0.49 17.11 -19.79
C MET A 690 0.94 16.86 -21.22
N TYR A 691 2.00 16.08 -21.40
CA TYR A 691 2.55 15.73 -22.72
C TYR A 691 2.06 14.37 -23.24
N GLY A 692 1.51 13.52 -22.37
CA GLY A 692 0.85 12.27 -22.75
C GLY A 692 -0.66 12.45 -22.93
N ASN A 693 -1.31 11.51 -23.62
CA ASN A 693 -2.76 11.52 -23.80
C ASN A 693 -3.48 11.55 -22.45
N VAL A 694 -4.55 12.32 -22.34
CA VAL A 694 -5.38 12.39 -21.13
C VAL A 694 -6.72 11.71 -21.41
N THR A 695 -7.08 10.74 -20.59
CA THR A 695 -8.32 9.97 -20.71
C THR A 695 -9.12 10.10 -19.41
N ILE A 696 -10.38 10.50 -19.49
CA ILE A 696 -11.30 10.60 -18.36
C ILE A 696 -12.47 9.63 -18.63
N PHE A 697 -12.64 8.63 -17.75
CA PHE A 697 -13.71 7.64 -17.88
C PHE A 697 -15.06 8.16 -17.38
N ASN A 698 -16.13 7.44 -17.71
CA ASN A 698 -17.49 7.73 -17.25
C ASN A 698 -17.53 7.87 -15.72
N ASN A 699 -18.26 8.86 -15.23
CA ASN A 699 -18.41 9.18 -13.80
C ASN A 699 -17.12 9.59 -13.07
N ALA A 700 -16.01 9.81 -13.79
CA ALA A 700 -14.79 10.35 -13.24
C ALA A 700 -14.68 11.87 -13.54
N THR A 701 -13.99 12.60 -12.66
CA THR A 701 -13.83 14.05 -12.75
C THR A 701 -12.37 14.43 -12.79
N LEU A 702 -11.96 15.24 -13.77
CA LEU A 702 -10.68 15.95 -13.78
C LEU A 702 -10.94 17.42 -13.40
N ALA A 703 -10.50 17.82 -12.22
CA ALA A 703 -10.73 19.15 -11.67
C ALA A 703 -9.45 19.99 -11.71
N VAL A 704 -9.43 21.04 -12.52
CA VAL A 704 -8.37 22.05 -12.50
C VAL A 704 -8.59 22.95 -11.28
N VAL A 705 -7.63 22.98 -10.36
CA VAL A 705 -7.77 23.69 -9.08
C VAL A 705 -7.86 25.21 -9.32
N PRO A 706 -8.68 25.96 -8.56
CA PRO A 706 -8.81 27.41 -8.70
C PRO A 706 -7.45 28.13 -8.57
N GLY A 707 -7.18 29.09 -9.45
CA GLY A 707 -5.90 29.81 -9.55
C GLY A 707 -4.81 29.17 -10.42
N TYR A 708 -4.99 27.93 -10.89
CA TYR A 708 -4.00 27.17 -11.69
C TYR A 708 -4.52 26.79 -13.07
N GLN A 709 -3.65 26.56 -14.06
CA GLN A 709 -4.05 26.20 -15.42
C GLN A 709 -3.55 24.80 -15.82
N LEU A 710 -4.26 24.15 -16.73
CA LEU A 710 -3.87 22.87 -17.32
C LEU A 710 -3.59 23.06 -18.82
N GLU A 711 -2.37 22.74 -19.25
CA GLU A 711 -1.98 22.65 -20.66
C GLU A 711 -1.90 21.20 -21.12
N VAL A 712 -2.65 20.84 -22.15
CA VAL A 712 -2.63 19.52 -22.78
C VAL A 712 -1.95 19.63 -24.14
N TYR A 713 -0.91 18.80 -24.33
CA TYR A 713 -0.09 18.74 -25.56
C TYR A 713 -0.37 17.52 -26.44
N ALA A 714 -1.32 16.66 -26.05
CA ALA A 714 -1.63 15.40 -26.70
C ALA A 714 -3.16 15.17 -26.75
N ASN A 715 -3.62 13.99 -27.19
CA ASN A 715 -5.05 13.74 -27.35
C ASN A 715 -5.80 13.76 -26.01
N LEU A 716 -7.03 14.29 -26.01
CA LEU A 716 -7.95 14.31 -24.88
C LEU A 716 -9.16 13.42 -25.16
N TYR A 717 -9.34 12.37 -24.35
CA TYR A 717 -10.47 11.45 -24.42
C TYR A 717 -11.36 11.65 -23.17
N ASN A 718 -12.39 12.48 -23.26
CA ASN A 718 -13.27 12.83 -22.14
C ASN A 718 -14.64 12.14 -22.25
N SER A 719 -14.89 11.12 -21.44
CA SER A 719 -16.24 10.55 -21.23
C SER A 719 -16.83 10.90 -19.85
N GLY A 720 -16.08 11.61 -19.01
CA GLY A 720 -16.49 12.04 -17.67
C GLY A 720 -16.79 13.53 -17.59
N THR A 721 -16.32 14.17 -16.53
CA THR A 721 -16.47 15.63 -16.33
C THR A 721 -15.11 16.30 -16.18
N ILE A 722 -14.90 17.43 -16.86
CA ILE A 722 -13.77 18.32 -16.61
C ILE A 722 -14.32 19.60 -15.96
N THR A 723 -13.75 20.03 -14.83
CA THR A 723 -14.21 21.23 -14.10
C THR A 723 -13.06 22.18 -13.79
N GLY A 724 -13.37 23.47 -13.62
CA GLY A 724 -12.44 24.51 -13.17
C GLY A 724 -13.21 25.80 -12.94
N THR A 725 -12.94 26.54 -11.87
CA THR A 725 -13.61 27.81 -11.60
C THR A 725 -12.79 28.96 -12.15
N SER A 726 -13.41 29.83 -12.94
CA SER A 726 -12.82 31.03 -13.55
C SER A 726 -11.80 31.77 -12.65
N PRO A 727 -10.65 32.22 -13.19
CA PRO A 727 -10.27 32.30 -14.60
C PRO A 727 -9.29 31.18 -15.01
N THR A 728 -9.55 29.92 -14.65
CA THR A 728 -8.60 28.82 -14.90
C THR A 728 -8.99 27.88 -16.05
N PRO A 729 -8.48 28.14 -17.27
CA PRO A 729 -8.83 27.38 -18.46
C PRO A 729 -8.17 26.00 -18.55
N LEU A 730 -8.85 25.11 -19.28
CA LEU A 730 -8.22 23.99 -19.97
C LEU A 730 -7.63 24.51 -21.28
N ASN A 731 -6.30 24.46 -21.42
CA ASN A 731 -5.59 24.96 -22.59
C ASN A 731 -5.11 23.80 -23.47
N PHE A 732 -5.45 23.83 -24.76
CA PHE A 732 -4.82 22.98 -25.78
C PHE A 732 -3.62 23.73 -26.36
N ALA A 733 -2.44 23.12 -26.31
CA ALA A 733 -1.18 23.71 -26.77
C ALA A 733 -0.33 22.71 -27.56
N GLY A 734 0.41 23.13 -28.58
CA GLY A 734 1.31 22.27 -29.34
C GLY A 734 0.78 21.96 -30.75
N SER A 735 0.90 20.70 -31.20
CA SER A 735 0.53 20.31 -32.57
C SER A 735 -0.90 19.75 -32.67
N ASN A 736 -1.17 18.82 -33.60
CA ASN A 736 -2.50 18.28 -33.83
C ASN A 736 -2.97 17.39 -32.67
N GLN A 737 -4.18 17.62 -32.18
CA GLN A 737 -4.79 16.90 -31.07
C GLN A 737 -6.21 16.44 -31.42
N LEU A 738 -6.53 15.20 -31.03
CA LEU A 738 -7.88 14.66 -31.10
C LEU A 738 -8.60 14.93 -29.77
N PHE A 739 -9.82 15.47 -29.85
CA PHE A 739 -10.72 15.62 -28.70
C PHE A 739 -11.95 14.73 -28.88
N GLN A 740 -12.03 13.65 -28.10
CA GLN A 740 -13.04 12.60 -28.25
C GLN A 740 -13.69 12.25 -26.90
N GLY A 741 -14.83 11.56 -26.94
CA GLY A 741 -15.67 11.17 -25.81
C GLY A 741 -16.95 12.02 -25.71
N THR A 742 -17.86 11.65 -24.81
CA THR A 742 -19.18 12.30 -24.66
C THR A 742 -19.31 13.07 -23.33
N GLY A 743 -18.19 13.30 -22.66
CA GLY A 743 -18.13 13.96 -21.36
C GLY A 743 -18.44 15.45 -21.42
N SER A 744 -18.72 16.03 -20.26
CA SER A 744 -18.96 17.48 -20.13
C SER A 744 -17.68 18.21 -19.74
N VAL A 745 -17.47 19.40 -20.29
CA VAL A 745 -16.40 20.33 -19.90
C VAL A 745 -17.03 21.59 -19.34
N LEU A 746 -16.99 21.73 -18.01
CA LEU A 746 -17.60 22.81 -17.25
C LEU A 746 -16.63 23.96 -16.94
N THR A 747 -15.55 24.07 -17.72
CA THR A 747 -14.58 25.16 -17.67
C THR A 747 -14.36 25.72 -19.08
N ASN A 748 -13.82 26.93 -19.16
CA ASN A 748 -13.45 27.56 -20.42
C ASN A 748 -12.30 26.79 -21.09
N ILE A 749 -12.44 26.53 -22.39
CA ILE A 749 -11.37 25.99 -23.22
C ILE A 749 -10.64 27.12 -23.93
N ASN A 750 -9.31 27.09 -23.94
CA ASN A 750 -8.51 27.88 -24.86
C ASN A 750 -7.78 26.96 -25.84
N ILE A 751 -7.73 27.36 -27.11
CA ILE A 751 -6.87 26.74 -28.13
C ILE A 751 -5.80 27.76 -28.51
N TYR A 752 -4.53 27.44 -28.24
CA TYR A 752 -3.40 28.31 -28.53
C TYR A 752 -3.00 28.32 -30.01
N ASP A 753 -2.04 29.19 -30.34
CA ASP A 753 -1.51 29.30 -31.69
C ASP A 753 -0.89 27.98 -32.16
N SER A 754 -0.92 27.75 -33.48
CA SER A 754 -0.39 26.55 -34.14
C SER A 754 -1.00 25.21 -33.67
N THR A 755 -2.02 25.24 -32.81
CA THR A 755 -2.69 24.06 -32.26
C THR A 755 -3.94 23.75 -33.08
N VAL A 756 -4.07 22.49 -33.52
CA VAL A 756 -5.27 22.01 -34.22
C VAL A 756 -5.98 21.01 -33.35
N VAL A 757 -7.17 21.36 -32.85
CA VAL A 757 -8.04 20.45 -32.10
C VAL A 757 -9.15 19.95 -33.02
N THR A 758 -9.18 18.64 -33.28
CA THR A 758 -10.21 18.00 -34.09
C THR A 758 -11.15 17.18 -33.20
N MET A 759 -12.46 17.38 -33.31
CA MET A 759 -13.43 16.55 -32.60
C MET A 759 -13.53 15.15 -33.20
N GLY A 760 -13.64 14.14 -32.33
CA GLY A 760 -13.91 12.74 -32.70
C GLY A 760 -15.26 12.21 -32.20
N SER A 761 -16.11 13.07 -31.67
CA SER A 761 -17.41 12.77 -31.05
C SER A 761 -18.15 14.07 -30.71
N ASN A 762 -19.43 13.99 -30.31
CA ASN A 762 -20.18 15.14 -29.83
C ASN A 762 -19.72 15.56 -28.41
N HIS A 763 -19.65 16.87 -28.15
CA HIS A 763 -19.17 17.41 -26.87
C HIS A 763 -20.11 18.48 -26.29
N LYS A 764 -20.17 18.58 -24.96
CA LYS A 764 -20.82 19.68 -24.22
C LYS A 764 -19.80 20.49 -23.45
N LEU A 765 -19.68 21.78 -23.76
CA LEU A 765 -18.66 22.70 -23.27
C LEU A 765 -19.30 23.90 -22.56
N GLN A 766 -18.56 24.53 -21.65
CA GLN A 766 -18.96 25.82 -21.08
C GLN A 766 -18.77 26.93 -22.11
N SER A 767 -17.52 27.16 -22.52
CA SER A 767 -17.14 28.11 -23.56
C SER A 767 -15.84 27.69 -24.24
N ILE A 768 -15.54 28.30 -25.38
CA ILE A 768 -14.30 28.11 -26.12
C ILE A 768 -13.74 29.45 -26.62
N ASN A 769 -12.44 29.61 -26.49
CA ASN A 769 -11.67 30.68 -27.08
C ASN A 769 -10.63 30.10 -28.05
N ILE A 770 -10.75 30.44 -29.32
CA ILE A 770 -9.86 30.01 -30.39
C ILE A 770 -8.92 31.18 -30.67
N ASN A 771 -7.67 31.11 -30.20
CA ASN A 771 -6.70 32.18 -30.40
C ASN A 771 -6.27 32.30 -31.87
N ALA A 772 -5.69 33.44 -32.23
CA ALA A 772 -5.09 33.63 -33.54
C ALA A 772 -4.07 32.52 -33.85
N GLY A 773 -4.19 31.92 -35.04
CA GLY A 773 -3.36 30.77 -35.45
C GLY A 773 -3.81 29.40 -34.89
N GLY A 774 -4.74 29.35 -33.94
CA GLY A 774 -5.37 28.12 -33.48
C GLY A 774 -6.50 27.66 -34.43
N THR A 775 -6.75 26.35 -34.47
CA THR A 775 -7.84 25.76 -35.27
C THR A 775 -8.70 24.83 -34.42
N TYR A 776 -10.01 25.05 -34.42
CA TYR A 776 -11.00 24.11 -33.89
C TYR A 776 -11.80 23.50 -35.03
N ASN A 777 -11.70 22.18 -35.21
CA ASN A 777 -12.40 21.46 -36.27
C ASN A 777 -13.47 20.55 -35.67
N ILE A 778 -14.73 20.86 -35.93
CA ILE A 778 -15.89 20.13 -35.42
C ILE A 778 -16.62 19.33 -36.51
N SER A 779 -15.97 19.13 -37.66
CA SER A 779 -16.62 18.53 -38.83
C SER A 779 -17.31 17.21 -38.49
N ASN A 780 -18.56 17.04 -38.95
CA ASN A 780 -19.43 15.88 -38.70
C ASN A 780 -19.95 15.69 -37.25
N TYR A 781 -19.63 16.59 -36.31
CA TYR A 781 -20.04 16.45 -34.91
C TYR A 781 -20.87 17.63 -34.39
N LYS A 782 -21.57 17.42 -33.27
CA LYS A 782 -22.30 18.46 -32.53
C LYS A 782 -21.46 18.95 -31.36
N VAL A 783 -21.34 20.27 -31.21
CA VAL A 783 -20.84 20.92 -29.99
C VAL A 783 -21.93 21.75 -29.34
N SER A 784 -22.15 21.57 -28.05
CA SER A 784 -23.16 22.29 -27.25
C SER A 784 -22.48 23.21 -26.24
N PHE A 785 -22.97 24.44 -26.08
CA PHE A 785 -22.37 25.44 -25.20
C PHE A 785 -23.32 25.93 -24.10
N THR A 786 -22.82 26.16 -22.89
CA THR A 786 -23.65 26.58 -21.74
C THR A 786 -23.39 28.00 -21.23
N ALA A 787 -22.29 28.66 -21.60
CA ALA A 787 -21.99 30.03 -21.14
C ALA A 787 -22.78 31.08 -21.94
N SER A 788 -23.05 32.24 -21.32
CA SER A 788 -23.74 33.36 -21.99
C SER A 788 -22.98 33.91 -23.19
N ASN A 789 -21.64 33.90 -23.16
CA ASN A 789 -20.79 34.29 -24.30
C ASN A 789 -19.85 33.11 -24.62
N PRO A 790 -20.34 32.11 -25.36
CA PRO A 790 -19.67 30.81 -25.38
C PRO A 790 -18.53 30.68 -26.38
N ILE A 791 -18.44 31.55 -27.39
CA ILE A 791 -17.44 31.43 -28.47
C ILE A 791 -16.71 32.77 -28.63
N THR A 792 -15.39 32.73 -28.44
CA THR A 792 -14.47 33.79 -28.85
C THR A 792 -13.63 33.26 -30.01
N GLN A 793 -13.79 33.80 -31.22
CA GLN A 793 -13.10 33.32 -32.41
C GLN A 793 -12.10 34.34 -32.95
N ASN A 794 -10.82 34.14 -32.62
CA ASN A 794 -9.70 34.88 -33.22
C ASN A 794 -8.89 34.02 -34.22
N GLY A 795 -9.14 32.70 -34.26
CA GLY A 795 -8.52 31.74 -35.18
C GLY A 795 -9.52 31.08 -36.15
N THR A 796 -9.20 29.86 -36.58
CA THR A 796 -10.00 29.11 -37.57
C THR A 796 -11.02 28.19 -36.87
N PHE A 797 -12.30 28.31 -37.22
CA PHE A 797 -13.36 27.42 -36.75
C PHE A 797 -13.99 26.69 -37.94
N ILE A 798 -13.82 25.36 -38.03
CA ILE A 798 -14.28 24.53 -39.15
C ILE A 798 -15.54 23.77 -38.73
N THR A 799 -16.63 23.97 -39.46
CA THR A 799 -18.01 23.53 -39.11
C THR A 799 -18.69 22.67 -40.18
N THR A 800 -17.93 22.09 -41.10
CA THR A 800 -18.49 21.31 -42.22
C THR A 800 -19.29 20.11 -41.72
N ASN A 801 -20.55 19.96 -42.15
CA ASN A 801 -21.47 18.90 -41.70
C ASN A 801 -21.64 18.82 -40.17
N SER A 802 -21.40 19.91 -39.44
CA SER A 802 -21.45 19.94 -37.98
C SER A 802 -22.72 20.62 -37.46
N LYS A 803 -22.95 20.57 -36.14
CA LYS A 803 -24.02 21.33 -35.46
C LYS A 803 -23.45 22.10 -34.28
N VAL A 804 -23.76 23.39 -34.19
CA VAL A 804 -23.46 24.22 -33.01
C VAL A 804 -24.76 24.47 -32.26
N GLU A 805 -24.78 24.08 -30.99
CA GLU A 805 -25.95 24.20 -30.13
C GLU A 805 -25.68 25.17 -28.97
N TYR A 806 -26.55 26.16 -28.83
CA TYR A 806 -26.62 27.04 -27.67
C TYR A 806 -27.59 26.40 -26.67
N ASN A 807 -27.07 25.87 -25.56
CA ASN A 807 -27.77 25.07 -24.55
C ASN A 807 -27.44 25.55 -23.13
N GLY A 808 -27.50 26.86 -22.92
CA GLY A 808 -27.35 27.51 -21.61
C GLY A 808 -28.63 27.47 -20.78
N THR A 809 -28.57 28.18 -19.64
CA THR A 809 -29.72 28.50 -18.79
C THR A 809 -29.94 30.00 -18.65
N ALA A 810 -29.07 30.80 -19.26
CA ALA A 810 -29.05 32.25 -19.20
C ALA A 810 -28.82 32.74 -20.62
N LEU A 811 -29.53 33.81 -20.99
CA LEU A 811 -29.53 34.38 -22.34
C LEU A 811 -28.15 34.33 -22.99
N GLN A 812 -28.04 33.60 -24.11
CA GLN A 812 -26.77 33.42 -24.81
C GLN A 812 -26.61 34.40 -25.96
N THR A 813 -25.38 34.76 -26.26
CA THR A 813 -25.03 35.58 -27.41
C THR A 813 -24.57 34.68 -28.56
N VAL A 814 -25.30 34.71 -29.67
CA VAL A 814 -24.87 34.16 -30.96
C VAL A 814 -23.95 35.19 -31.62
N SER A 815 -22.64 34.97 -31.51
CA SER A 815 -21.57 35.95 -31.78
C SER A 815 -20.42 35.32 -32.57
N THR A 816 -19.60 35.98 -33.43
CA THR A 816 -19.65 37.28 -34.17
C THR A 816 -18.54 37.26 -35.25
N ALA A 817 -18.84 37.71 -36.48
CA ALA A 817 -17.93 37.87 -37.64
C ALA A 817 -17.22 36.59 -38.14
N ASN A 818 -17.66 36.09 -39.31
CA ASN A 818 -17.05 35.00 -40.07
C ASN A 818 -17.25 33.56 -39.56
N ILE A 819 -18.21 33.30 -38.66
CA ILE A 819 -18.69 31.93 -38.45
C ILE A 819 -19.68 31.59 -39.56
N VAL A 820 -19.31 30.60 -40.37
CA VAL A 820 -20.27 29.86 -41.18
C VAL A 820 -20.71 28.67 -40.34
N TYR A 821 -21.95 28.62 -39.89
CA TYR A 821 -22.46 27.45 -39.15
C TYR A 821 -22.80 26.33 -40.13
N GLY A 822 -22.49 25.08 -39.77
CA GLY A 822 -23.06 23.90 -40.42
C GLY A 822 -24.57 23.90 -40.19
N GLY A 823 -25.01 23.39 -39.04
CA GLY A 823 -26.32 23.67 -38.45
C GLY A 823 -26.22 24.49 -37.17
N LEU A 824 -27.25 25.27 -36.86
CA LEU A 824 -27.36 26.09 -35.66
C LEU A 824 -28.61 25.66 -34.86
N ILE A 825 -28.45 25.38 -33.57
CA ILE A 825 -29.54 24.99 -32.68
C ILE A 825 -29.60 25.97 -31.51
N ILE A 826 -30.79 26.53 -31.27
CA ILE A 826 -31.13 27.24 -30.04
C ILE A 826 -31.95 26.30 -29.17
N ASN A 827 -31.38 25.91 -28.04
CA ASN A 827 -31.93 24.97 -27.09
C ASN A 827 -31.65 25.47 -25.66
N ASP A 828 -31.92 26.76 -25.43
CA ASP A 828 -31.79 27.46 -24.16
C ASP A 828 -33.12 28.15 -23.87
N THR A 829 -33.78 27.80 -22.78
CA THR A 829 -35.08 28.39 -22.38
C THR A 829 -35.04 29.92 -22.20
N ALA A 830 -33.87 30.51 -21.94
CA ALA A 830 -33.71 31.95 -21.86
C ALA A 830 -33.60 32.63 -23.24
N GLY A 831 -33.48 31.84 -24.32
CA GLY A 831 -33.28 32.31 -25.68
C GLY A 831 -31.85 32.72 -25.99
N ALA A 832 -31.66 33.32 -27.16
CA ALA A 832 -30.38 33.87 -27.59
C ALA A 832 -30.51 35.17 -28.39
N ASN A 833 -29.48 36.03 -28.30
CA ASN A 833 -29.37 37.27 -29.06
C ASN A 833 -28.26 37.17 -30.11
N MET A 834 -28.51 37.65 -31.32
CA MET A 834 -27.45 37.84 -32.30
C MET A 834 -26.65 39.12 -32.02
N SER A 835 -25.34 39.04 -32.22
CA SER A 835 -24.42 40.19 -32.16
C SER A 835 -23.73 40.50 -33.49
N GLY A 836 -23.99 39.73 -34.55
CA GLY A 836 -23.56 40.00 -35.92
C GLY A 836 -24.27 39.13 -36.95
N ASN A 837 -24.10 39.43 -38.25
CA ASN A 837 -24.66 38.62 -39.34
C ASN A 837 -24.10 37.19 -39.32
N VAL A 838 -24.95 36.23 -39.67
CA VAL A 838 -24.64 34.79 -39.60
C VAL A 838 -25.01 34.08 -40.90
N THR A 839 -24.18 33.14 -41.33
CA THR A 839 -24.52 32.18 -42.40
C THR A 839 -24.75 30.79 -41.78
N VAL A 840 -25.83 30.11 -42.18
CA VAL A 840 -26.13 28.73 -41.78
C VAL A 840 -26.24 27.85 -43.04
N ASN A 841 -25.39 26.84 -43.14
CA ASN A 841 -25.28 26.02 -44.34
C ASN A 841 -26.34 24.91 -44.43
N ASP A 842 -26.86 24.45 -43.30
CA ASP A 842 -27.89 23.42 -43.18
C ASP A 842 -29.09 24.00 -42.39
N THR A 843 -29.43 23.44 -41.24
CA THR A 843 -30.67 23.78 -40.55
C THR A 843 -30.43 24.74 -39.37
N LEU A 844 -31.25 25.79 -39.26
CA LEU A 844 -31.45 26.58 -38.05
C LEU A 844 -32.66 26.01 -37.29
N SER A 845 -32.45 25.48 -36.09
CA SER A 845 -33.51 24.91 -35.25
C SER A 845 -33.72 25.72 -33.97
N LEU A 846 -34.93 26.21 -33.75
CA LEU A 846 -35.37 26.80 -32.48
C LEU A 846 -36.15 25.73 -31.71
N MET A 847 -35.44 25.01 -30.82
CA MET A 847 -35.98 23.89 -30.06
C MET A 847 -36.59 24.35 -28.74
N GLN A 848 -35.83 25.16 -27.99
CA GLN A 848 -36.24 25.78 -26.73
C GLN A 848 -35.58 27.16 -26.67
N GLY A 849 -36.38 28.21 -26.47
CA GLY A 849 -36.00 29.62 -26.49
C GLY A 849 -36.08 30.30 -27.86
N ASP A 850 -36.40 31.59 -27.82
CA ASP A 850 -36.44 32.45 -28.99
C ASP A 850 -35.03 32.85 -29.45
N LEU A 851 -34.90 33.17 -30.74
CA LEU A 851 -33.70 33.82 -31.30
C LEU A 851 -34.03 35.25 -31.71
N ASN A 852 -33.48 36.21 -30.96
CA ASN A 852 -33.57 37.62 -31.29
C ASN A 852 -32.46 38.02 -32.28
N LEU A 853 -32.86 38.39 -33.49
CA LEU A 853 -32.00 38.90 -34.55
C LEU A 853 -31.27 40.18 -34.17
N ASN A 854 -31.84 41.00 -33.27
CA ASN A 854 -31.21 42.23 -32.79
C ASN A 854 -30.68 43.13 -33.94
N GLY A 855 -31.46 43.24 -35.02
CA GLY A 855 -31.10 44.00 -36.22
C GLY A 855 -30.16 43.31 -37.22
N GLN A 856 -29.74 42.07 -36.95
CA GLN A 856 -28.79 41.32 -37.80
C GLN A 856 -29.50 40.43 -38.83
N ILE A 857 -28.71 39.91 -39.77
CA ILE A 857 -29.17 39.07 -40.88
C ILE A 857 -28.74 37.62 -40.67
N ILE A 858 -29.66 36.68 -40.91
CA ILE A 858 -29.35 35.26 -41.09
C ILE A 858 -29.44 34.92 -42.58
N THR A 859 -28.36 34.44 -43.17
CA THR A 859 -28.34 33.90 -44.54
C THR A 859 -28.31 32.38 -44.49
N LEU A 860 -29.39 31.74 -44.95
CA LEU A 860 -29.41 30.29 -45.19
C LEU A 860 -28.78 29.99 -46.55
N SER A 861 -28.02 28.89 -46.64
CA SER A 861 -27.59 28.36 -47.94
C SER A 861 -28.79 27.84 -48.75
N SER A 862 -28.58 27.47 -50.02
CA SER A 862 -29.64 26.95 -50.89
C SER A 862 -30.28 25.64 -50.41
N VAL A 863 -29.59 24.88 -49.54
CA VAL A 863 -30.10 23.67 -48.89
C VAL A 863 -30.56 23.91 -47.45
N GLY A 864 -30.38 25.12 -46.93
CA GLY A 864 -30.71 25.43 -45.54
C GLY A 864 -32.21 25.49 -45.24
N TYR A 865 -32.55 25.37 -43.96
CA TYR A 865 -33.93 25.30 -43.50
C TYR A 865 -34.11 25.92 -42.11
N LEU A 866 -35.19 26.68 -41.90
CA LEU A 866 -35.63 27.15 -40.58
C LEU A 866 -36.66 26.15 -40.00
N LYS A 867 -36.39 25.67 -38.79
CA LYS A 867 -37.30 24.80 -38.03
C LYS A 867 -37.63 25.44 -36.67
N GLU A 868 -38.86 25.90 -36.52
CA GLU A 868 -39.38 26.49 -35.28
C GLU A 868 -40.24 25.46 -34.52
N THR A 869 -40.01 25.32 -33.22
CA THR A 869 -40.91 24.57 -32.31
C THR A 869 -41.97 25.54 -31.80
N PRO A 870 -43.27 25.19 -31.77
CA PRO A 870 -44.33 26.10 -31.33
C PRO A 870 -43.98 26.83 -30.03
N GLY A 871 -44.12 28.17 -30.03
CA GLY A 871 -43.72 29.04 -28.91
C GLY A 871 -42.23 29.38 -28.80
N ASN A 872 -41.40 29.03 -29.78
CA ASN A 872 -39.98 29.40 -29.86
C ASN A 872 -39.68 30.01 -31.23
N LEU A 873 -39.44 31.31 -31.26
CA LEU A 873 -39.58 32.13 -32.45
C LEU A 873 -38.30 32.84 -32.85
N LEU A 874 -38.15 33.02 -34.16
CA LEU A 874 -37.23 34.00 -34.71
C LEU A 874 -37.91 35.38 -34.69
N TYR A 875 -37.26 36.40 -34.12
CA TYR A 875 -37.82 37.75 -34.05
C TYR A 875 -36.73 38.84 -34.01
N GLY A 876 -37.10 40.11 -34.16
CA GLY A 876 -36.20 41.25 -33.97
C GLY A 876 -36.06 42.14 -35.19
N SER A 877 -36.30 43.45 -35.03
CA SER A 877 -36.27 44.46 -36.09
C SER A 877 -35.02 45.36 -35.99
N PRO A 878 -34.43 45.85 -37.10
CA PRO A 878 -34.79 45.62 -38.51
C PRO A 878 -34.19 44.34 -39.13
N GLY A 879 -33.87 43.34 -38.31
CA GLY A 879 -33.26 42.08 -38.78
C GLY A 879 -34.20 41.23 -39.63
N TYR A 880 -33.60 40.35 -40.45
CA TYR A 880 -34.34 39.40 -41.29
C TYR A 880 -33.54 38.12 -41.53
N ILE A 881 -34.25 37.06 -41.90
CA ILE A 881 -33.68 35.81 -42.42
C ILE A 881 -33.92 35.73 -43.93
N THR A 882 -32.91 35.33 -44.68
CA THR A 882 -32.95 35.22 -46.15
C THR A 882 -32.46 33.87 -46.64
N ILE A 883 -33.04 33.40 -47.74
CA ILE A 883 -32.57 32.26 -48.52
C ILE A 883 -32.69 32.58 -50.01
N THR A 884 -31.66 32.24 -50.79
CA THR A 884 -31.72 32.25 -52.25
C THR A 884 -31.54 30.83 -52.76
N LYS A 885 -32.54 30.31 -53.47
CA LYS A 885 -32.45 29.00 -54.11
C LYS A 885 -33.25 28.97 -55.41
N ASN A 886 -32.86 28.06 -56.30
CA ASN A 886 -33.68 27.76 -57.47
C ASN A 886 -34.94 27.03 -57.02
N THR A 887 -36.12 27.61 -57.29
CA THR A 887 -37.43 27.08 -56.87
C THR A 887 -38.16 26.35 -57.98
N GLY A 888 -37.71 26.46 -59.24
CA GLY A 888 -38.35 25.81 -60.38
C GLY A 888 -39.82 26.23 -60.53
N THR A 889 -40.68 25.27 -60.82
CA THR A 889 -42.15 25.37 -60.72
C THR A 889 -42.61 24.87 -59.34
N PRO A 890 -42.65 25.74 -58.30
CA PRO A 890 -42.94 25.28 -56.95
C PRO A 890 -44.38 24.75 -56.84
N SER A 891 -44.56 23.69 -56.05
CA SER A 891 -45.87 23.12 -55.68
C SER A 891 -45.95 23.00 -54.17
N ALA A 892 -46.67 23.92 -53.53
CA ALA A 892 -46.75 24.04 -52.06
C ALA A 892 -45.36 24.05 -51.38
N MET A 893 -44.38 24.73 -51.99
CA MET A 893 -43.00 24.78 -51.48
C MET A 893 -42.85 25.85 -50.41
N ASN A 894 -42.59 25.47 -49.16
CA ASN A 894 -42.16 26.38 -48.09
C ASN A 894 -40.66 26.70 -48.26
N VAL A 895 -40.35 27.82 -48.89
CA VAL A 895 -38.98 28.15 -49.29
C VAL A 895 -38.11 28.35 -48.03
N GLY A 896 -37.16 27.44 -47.81
CA GLY A 896 -36.25 27.47 -46.65
C GLY A 896 -36.94 27.32 -45.29
N GLY A 897 -38.21 26.89 -45.25
CA GLY A 897 -38.96 26.81 -43.99
C GLY A 897 -39.41 28.17 -43.44
N LEU A 898 -39.24 29.28 -44.19
CA LEU A 898 -39.48 30.63 -43.67
C LEU A 898 -40.96 30.97 -43.44
N GLY A 899 -41.89 30.16 -43.96
CA GLY A 899 -43.34 30.31 -43.80
C GLY A 899 -44.05 30.95 -45.00
N ALA A 900 -43.32 31.28 -46.07
CA ALA A 900 -43.90 31.61 -47.37
C ALA A 900 -44.00 30.34 -48.22
N VAL A 901 -45.22 29.83 -48.41
CA VAL A 901 -45.45 28.63 -49.24
C VAL A 901 -45.89 29.06 -50.63
N LEU A 902 -45.09 28.72 -51.63
CA LEU A 902 -45.30 29.12 -53.02
C LEU A 902 -45.84 27.95 -53.85
N THR A 903 -46.82 28.25 -54.71
CA THR A 903 -47.22 27.39 -55.82
C THR A 903 -47.25 28.24 -57.08
N ALA A 904 -46.67 27.80 -58.18
CA ALA A 904 -46.72 28.50 -59.46
C ALA A 904 -46.68 27.51 -60.63
N SER A 905 -47.41 27.80 -61.70
CA SER A 905 -47.34 27.04 -62.95
C SER A 905 -46.14 27.43 -63.81
N THR A 906 -45.54 28.58 -63.53
CA THR A 906 -44.37 29.13 -64.24
C THR A 906 -43.10 28.89 -63.42
N ASP A 907 -41.97 28.61 -64.10
CA ASP A 907 -40.66 28.47 -63.45
C ASP A 907 -40.21 29.83 -62.90
N LEU A 908 -40.07 29.94 -61.58
CA LEU A 908 -39.64 31.16 -60.88
C LEU A 908 -38.13 31.39 -60.96
N GLY A 909 -37.34 30.37 -61.33
CA GLY A 909 -35.88 30.41 -61.35
C GLY A 909 -35.26 30.62 -59.96
N SER A 910 -34.10 31.28 -59.94
CA SER A 910 -33.45 31.67 -58.67
C SER A 910 -34.32 32.67 -57.92
N THR A 911 -34.88 32.24 -56.79
CA THR A 911 -35.79 33.04 -55.98
C THR A 911 -35.17 33.36 -54.63
N GLU A 912 -35.09 34.64 -54.30
CA GLU A 912 -34.79 35.10 -52.95
C GLU A 912 -36.09 35.24 -52.15
N VAL A 913 -36.12 34.67 -50.95
CA VAL A 913 -37.18 34.90 -49.97
C VAL A 913 -36.57 35.44 -48.68
N ARG A 914 -37.02 36.62 -48.27
CA ARG A 914 -36.68 37.22 -46.98
C ARG A 914 -37.89 37.21 -46.07
N ARG A 915 -37.74 36.76 -44.83
CA ARG A 915 -38.70 36.98 -43.74
C ARG A 915 -38.14 38.02 -42.80
N GLY A 916 -38.83 39.14 -42.64
CA GLY A 916 -38.47 40.18 -41.69
C GLY A 916 -39.56 40.41 -40.64
N HIS A 917 -39.19 41.10 -39.56
CA HIS A 917 -40.03 41.27 -38.37
C HIS A 917 -40.42 42.73 -38.09
N THR A 918 -40.04 43.65 -38.97
CA THR A 918 -40.43 45.06 -38.89
C THR A 918 -41.91 45.22 -39.23
N VAL A 919 -42.68 45.82 -38.32
CA VAL A 919 -44.08 46.19 -38.55
C VAL A 919 -44.14 47.18 -39.71
N GLN A 920 -44.97 46.89 -40.71
CA GLN A 920 -45.22 47.75 -41.85
C GLN A 920 -46.34 48.74 -41.52
N THR A 921 -46.33 49.91 -42.15
CA THR A 921 -47.30 50.99 -41.92
C THR A 921 -47.90 51.47 -43.24
N GLY A 922 -49.09 52.08 -43.21
CA GLY A 922 -49.76 52.61 -44.41
C GLY A 922 -50.56 51.57 -45.21
N LEU A 923 -50.98 50.46 -44.57
CA LEU A 923 -51.85 49.43 -45.14
C LEU A 923 -53.30 49.91 -45.03
N ASP A 924 -53.76 50.76 -45.94
CA ASP A 924 -55.03 51.48 -45.85
C ASP A 924 -55.20 52.26 -44.52
N GLY A 925 -54.11 52.92 -44.10
CA GLY A 925 -54.04 53.66 -42.84
C GLY A 925 -53.71 52.80 -41.60
N GLY A 926 -53.59 51.48 -41.75
CA GLY A 926 -53.29 50.54 -40.69
C GLY A 926 -51.80 50.17 -40.52
N THR A 927 -51.55 49.15 -39.70
CA THR A 927 -50.22 48.63 -39.31
C THR A 927 -50.21 47.11 -39.34
N SER A 928 -49.18 46.49 -39.92
CA SER A 928 -49.17 45.04 -40.11
C SER A 928 -48.95 44.24 -38.81
N ILE A 929 -49.12 42.93 -38.91
CA ILE A 929 -48.52 41.96 -37.98
C ILE A 929 -46.98 42.07 -38.00
N LYS A 930 -46.28 41.47 -37.02
CA LYS A 930 -44.81 41.51 -36.85
C LYS A 930 -44.07 40.58 -37.82
N ARG A 931 -44.56 40.48 -39.06
CA ARG A 931 -43.97 39.67 -40.13
C ARG A 931 -44.20 40.35 -41.48
N TYR A 932 -43.21 40.26 -42.35
CA TYR A 932 -43.35 40.51 -43.78
C TYR A 932 -42.47 39.54 -44.57
N TYR A 933 -42.85 39.31 -45.82
CA TYR A 933 -42.01 38.57 -46.78
C TYR A 933 -41.62 39.46 -47.95
N ASP A 934 -40.34 39.47 -48.31
CA ASP A 934 -39.91 39.91 -49.64
C ASP A 934 -39.63 38.67 -50.49
N ILE A 935 -40.35 38.50 -51.59
CA ILE A 935 -40.20 37.36 -52.49
C ILE A 935 -39.81 37.88 -53.87
N THR A 936 -38.59 37.56 -54.29
CA THR A 936 -37.98 38.08 -55.52
C THR A 936 -37.52 36.91 -56.40
N PRO A 937 -38.41 36.37 -57.25
CA PRO A 937 -38.03 35.35 -58.24
C PRO A 937 -37.29 35.97 -59.43
N ALA A 938 -36.48 35.18 -60.12
CA ALA A 938 -35.79 35.61 -61.34
C ALA A 938 -36.78 35.87 -62.47
N ASN A 939 -37.85 35.08 -62.55
CA ASN A 939 -38.98 35.27 -63.45
C ASN A 939 -40.19 35.72 -62.62
N ASN A 940 -40.70 36.95 -62.82
CA ASN A 940 -41.69 37.57 -61.93
C ASN A 940 -42.92 38.20 -62.64
N THR A 941 -43.35 37.64 -63.76
CA THR A 941 -44.47 38.13 -64.57
C THR A 941 -45.37 36.97 -65.01
N ASP A 942 -46.68 37.16 -65.05
CA ASP A 942 -47.70 36.15 -65.43
C ASP A 942 -47.49 34.78 -64.75
N LEU A 943 -47.25 34.80 -63.44
CA LEU A 943 -46.88 33.60 -62.69
C LEU A 943 -48.03 32.61 -62.43
N HIS A 944 -49.28 33.09 -62.46
CA HIS A 944 -50.47 32.35 -62.01
C HIS A 944 -50.26 31.66 -60.65
N ALA A 945 -49.56 32.35 -59.74
CA ALA A 945 -49.06 31.77 -58.51
C ALA A 945 -50.04 31.90 -57.34
N SER A 946 -49.79 31.16 -56.27
CA SER A 946 -50.42 31.36 -54.96
C SER A 946 -49.36 31.56 -53.89
N LEU A 947 -49.72 32.35 -52.87
CA LEU A 947 -48.98 32.48 -51.62
C LEU A 947 -49.85 31.96 -50.47
N VAL A 948 -49.31 31.02 -49.70
CA VAL A 948 -49.75 30.78 -48.33
C VAL A 948 -48.79 31.52 -47.41
N TYR A 949 -49.31 32.56 -46.78
CA TYR A 949 -48.62 33.36 -45.79
C TYR A 949 -48.85 32.72 -44.42
N LYS A 950 -47.83 32.05 -43.86
CA LYS A 950 -47.90 31.52 -42.50
C LYS A 950 -47.46 32.56 -41.48
N TYR A 951 -48.06 32.54 -40.31
CA TYR A 951 -47.70 33.38 -39.16
C TYR A 951 -47.80 32.59 -37.85
N ASP A 952 -47.25 33.15 -36.78
CA ASP A 952 -47.46 32.69 -35.41
C ASP A 952 -48.36 33.69 -34.66
N GLU A 953 -49.17 33.20 -33.73
CA GLU A 953 -50.16 33.98 -32.97
C GLU A 953 -49.50 35.10 -32.17
N SER A 954 -48.26 34.90 -31.71
CA SER A 954 -47.49 35.93 -31.00
C SER A 954 -47.09 37.12 -31.89
N GLU A 955 -47.13 36.95 -33.21
CA GLU A 955 -46.76 37.99 -34.17
C GLU A 955 -47.94 38.87 -34.58
N LEU A 956 -49.18 38.55 -34.17
CA LEU A 956 -50.41 39.23 -34.60
C LEU A 956 -50.43 40.74 -34.32
N ASN A 957 -49.54 41.26 -33.48
CA ASN A 957 -49.46 42.71 -33.18
C ASN A 957 -50.79 43.31 -32.68
N GLY A 958 -51.57 42.52 -31.94
CA GLY A 958 -52.89 42.92 -31.42
C GLY A 958 -54.02 42.89 -32.45
N LYS A 959 -53.78 42.38 -33.67
CA LYS A 959 -54.77 42.30 -34.74
C LYS A 959 -55.67 41.06 -34.58
N PRO A 960 -57.01 41.20 -34.75
CA PRO A 960 -57.91 40.06 -34.81
C PRO A 960 -57.57 39.14 -35.98
N GLU A 961 -57.21 37.90 -35.68
CA GLU A 961 -56.73 36.92 -36.65
C GLU A 961 -57.72 36.67 -37.80
N ALA A 962 -59.00 36.46 -37.48
CA ALA A 962 -60.06 36.25 -38.47
C ALA A 962 -60.23 37.45 -39.44
N GLY A 963 -59.81 38.65 -39.03
CA GLY A 963 -59.87 39.86 -39.84
C GLY A 963 -58.68 40.05 -40.76
N LEU A 964 -57.64 39.22 -40.67
CA LEU A 964 -56.41 39.44 -41.43
C LEU A 964 -56.65 39.35 -42.94
N LYS A 965 -55.98 40.25 -43.67
CA LYS A 965 -55.94 40.32 -45.13
C LYS A 965 -54.53 40.64 -45.56
N LEU A 966 -54.14 40.14 -46.73
CA LEU A 966 -52.82 40.38 -47.31
C LEU A 966 -52.81 41.70 -48.10
N PHE A 967 -51.69 42.38 -47.98
CA PHE A 967 -51.34 43.56 -48.74
C PHE A 967 -50.02 43.31 -49.47
N LYS A 968 -49.92 43.82 -50.70
CA LYS A 968 -48.74 43.74 -51.54
C LYS A 968 -48.11 45.12 -51.66
N SER A 969 -46.78 45.18 -51.67
CA SER A 969 -46.02 46.41 -51.96
C SER A 969 -44.90 46.12 -52.96
N GLU A 970 -44.79 46.96 -54.00
CA GLU A 970 -43.77 46.84 -55.05
C GLU A 970 -42.55 47.75 -54.80
N ASN A 971 -42.61 48.62 -53.79
CA ASN A 971 -41.58 49.59 -53.42
C ASN A 971 -41.14 49.43 -51.95
N LEU A 972 -40.98 48.17 -51.53
CA LEU A 972 -40.46 47.77 -50.21
C LEU A 972 -41.21 48.40 -49.02
N GLY A 973 -42.53 48.48 -49.12
CA GLY A 973 -43.42 48.90 -48.04
C GLY A 973 -43.71 50.41 -48.00
N SER A 974 -43.33 51.16 -49.03
CA SER A 974 -43.62 52.61 -49.10
C SER A 974 -45.09 52.88 -49.48
N THR A 975 -45.66 52.07 -50.38
CA THR A 975 -47.09 52.08 -50.71
C THR A 975 -47.62 50.65 -50.75
N TRP A 976 -48.89 50.47 -50.38
CA TRP A 976 -49.55 49.17 -50.26
C TRP A 976 -50.78 49.06 -51.15
N GLN A 977 -50.97 47.89 -51.74
CA GLN A 977 -52.17 47.48 -52.45
C GLN A 977 -52.87 46.41 -51.62
N PHE A 978 -54.17 46.61 -51.33
CA PHE A 978 -55.00 45.59 -50.72
C PHE A 978 -55.21 44.42 -51.69
N MET A 979 -54.94 43.20 -51.22
CA MET A 979 -55.02 41.98 -52.04
C MET A 979 -56.06 40.96 -51.52
N GLY A 980 -56.57 41.13 -50.31
CA GLY A 980 -57.55 40.21 -49.72
C GLY A 980 -56.91 38.90 -49.20
N GLY A 981 -57.55 37.77 -49.46
CA GLY A 981 -57.09 36.44 -49.04
C GLY A 981 -58.01 35.73 -48.03
N THR A 982 -57.92 34.40 -48.03
CA THR A 982 -58.71 33.51 -47.16
C THR A 982 -57.89 33.16 -45.92
N VAL A 983 -58.38 33.52 -44.74
CA VAL A 983 -57.74 33.22 -43.46
C VAL A 983 -58.17 31.85 -42.97
N ASN A 984 -57.21 31.03 -42.54
CA ASN A 984 -57.45 29.83 -41.77
C ASN A 984 -56.80 30.00 -40.39
N THR A 985 -57.63 30.28 -39.38
CA THR A 985 -57.19 30.54 -37.99
C THR A 985 -56.84 29.27 -37.21
N VAL A 986 -57.01 28.08 -37.81
CA VAL A 986 -56.58 26.81 -37.20
C VAL A 986 -55.18 26.44 -37.66
N ALA A 987 -54.84 26.82 -38.90
CA ALA A 987 -53.52 26.57 -39.49
C ALA A 987 -52.56 27.77 -39.36
N ASN A 988 -53.08 28.94 -38.97
CA ASN A 988 -52.36 30.23 -38.89
C ASN A 988 -51.81 30.66 -40.25
N GLU A 989 -52.70 30.62 -41.24
CA GLU A 989 -52.38 30.84 -42.65
C GLU A 989 -53.33 31.84 -43.31
N ILE A 990 -52.80 32.62 -44.26
CA ILE A 990 -53.59 33.39 -45.21
C ILE A 990 -53.26 32.92 -46.62
N THR A 991 -54.25 32.42 -47.35
CA THR A 991 -54.08 31.95 -48.72
C THR A 991 -54.59 32.97 -49.71
N ILE A 992 -53.77 33.31 -50.71
CA ILE A 992 -54.15 34.11 -51.86
C ILE A 992 -53.74 33.40 -53.16
N LEU A 993 -54.63 33.43 -54.15
CA LEU A 993 -54.49 32.73 -55.43
C LEU A 993 -54.41 33.74 -56.59
N GLY A 994 -53.92 33.29 -57.74
CA GLY A 994 -53.97 34.07 -58.99
C GLY A 994 -52.99 35.24 -59.06
N LEU A 995 -51.84 35.15 -58.39
CA LEU A 995 -50.81 36.18 -58.37
C LEU A 995 -50.01 36.20 -59.68
N ASN A 996 -49.94 37.36 -60.32
CA ASN A 996 -49.12 37.55 -61.53
C ASN A 996 -47.65 37.89 -61.22
N SER A 997 -47.35 38.36 -60.01
CA SER A 997 -46.01 38.68 -59.55
C SER A 997 -45.92 38.65 -58.02
N PHE A 998 -44.73 38.37 -57.52
CA PHE A 998 -44.37 38.50 -56.10
C PHE A 998 -43.61 39.81 -55.84
N SER A 999 -43.61 40.26 -54.58
CA SER A 999 -42.89 41.46 -54.11
C SER A 999 -42.84 41.41 -52.57
N ARG A 1000 -43.01 42.55 -51.87
CA ARG A 1000 -43.25 42.57 -50.43
C ARG A 1000 -44.69 42.24 -50.08
N TRP A 1001 -44.89 41.40 -49.07
CA TRP A 1001 -46.19 40.98 -48.54
C TRP A 1001 -46.28 41.16 -47.02
N ALA A 1002 -47.39 41.71 -46.53
CA ALA A 1002 -47.70 41.85 -45.11
C ALA A 1002 -49.20 41.68 -44.85
N ALA A 1003 -49.61 41.47 -43.60
CA ALA A 1003 -51.01 41.25 -43.22
C ALA A 1003 -51.52 42.27 -42.19
N ASP A 1004 -52.76 42.75 -42.36
CA ASP A 1004 -53.48 43.67 -41.45
C ASP A 1004 -55.02 43.48 -41.55
N THR A 1005 -55.80 44.17 -40.73
CA THR A 1005 -57.28 44.08 -40.62
C THR A 1005 -58.04 45.31 -41.12
N SER A 1006 -57.37 46.33 -41.66
CA SER A 1006 -57.92 47.65 -42.03
C SER A 1006 -58.88 47.68 -43.24
N GLY A 1007 -59.35 46.53 -43.74
CA GLY A 1007 -60.16 46.41 -44.99
C GLY A 1007 -61.61 45.91 -44.84
N MET A 1008 -62.27 46.05 -43.69
CA MET A 1008 -63.70 45.68 -43.50
C MET A 1008 -64.64 46.91 -43.56
N SER A 1009 -65.84 46.78 -44.17
CA SER A 1009 -66.84 47.87 -44.34
C SER A 1009 -67.73 48.10 -43.10
N GLU A 1010 -68.22 49.33 -42.87
CA GLU A 1010 -68.81 49.83 -41.60
C GLU A 1010 -70.33 50.21 -41.62
N ALA A 1011 -71.20 49.73 -42.53
CA ALA A 1011 -72.61 50.18 -42.63
C ALA A 1011 -73.67 49.07 -42.83
N THR A 1012 -74.93 49.32 -42.42
CA THR A 1012 -76.08 48.42 -42.69
C THR A 1012 -76.57 48.57 -44.13
N ALA A 1013 -76.71 47.50 -44.92
CA ALA A 1013 -77.18 47.58 -46.30
C ALA A 1013 -78.50 46.82 -46.51
N VAL A 1014 -79.45 47.42 -47.23
CA VAL A 1014 -80.78 46.84 -47.50
C VAL A 1014 -81.35 47.32 -48.84
N ILE A 1015 -82.12 46.46 -49.52
CA ILE A 1015 -82.76 46.76 -50.80
C ILE A 1015 -84.21 46.24 -50.77
N MET A 1016 -85.16 47.07 -51.22
CA MET A 1016 -86.55 46.67 -51.45
C MET A 1016 -86.67 46.13 -52.88
N GLU A 1017 -87.26 44.94 -53.03
CA GLU A 1017 -87.38 44.26 -54.31
C GLU A 1017 -87.98 45.15 -55.40
N GLY A 1018 -89.08 45.84 -55.09
CA GLY A 1018 -89.79 46.68 -56.05
C GLY A 1018 -88.96 47.87 -56.53
N PHE A 1019 -88.15 48.46 -55.64
CA PHE A 1019 -87.36 49.67 -55.95
C PHE A 1019 -86.07 49.37 -56.71
N TYR A 1020 -85.58 48.13 -56.71
CA TYR A 1020 -84.28 47.82 -57.29
C TYR A 1020 -84.31 47.73 -58.82
N ASP A 1021 -83.58 48.65 -59.45
CA ASP A 1021 -83.29 48.69 -60.89
C ASP A 1021 -81.99 47.91 -61.16
N VAL A 1022 -82.14 46.65 -61.55
CA VAL A 1022 -81.02 45.74 -61.82
C VAL A 1022 -80.11 46.25 -62.95
N PRO A 1023 -80.62 46.68 -64.13
CA PRO A 1023 -79.78 47.23 -65.20
C PRO A 1023 -78.83 48.35 -64.78
N ASN A 1024 -79.29 49.28 -63.95
CA ASN A 1024 -78.50 50.45 -63.54
C ASN A 1024 -77.87 50.30 -62.14
N ASN A 1025 -78.10 49.17 -61.47
CA ASN A 1025 -77.66 48.86 -60.12
C ASN A 1025 -77.91 50.02 -59.13
N ARG A 1026 -79.16 50.51 -59.10
CA ARG A 1026 -79.60 51.61 -58.22
C ARG A 1026 -81.04 51.41 -57.76
N LEU A 1027 -81.49 52.21 -56.80
CA LEU A 1027 -82.91 52.30 -56.45
C LEU A 1027 -83.64 53.31 -57.35
N ASN A 1028 -84.85 52.95 -57.82
CA ASN A 1028 -85.74 53.84 -58.57
C ASN A 1028 -86.21 55.02 -57.73
N MET A 1029 -86.34 54.79 -56.42
CA MET A 1029 -86.70 55.79 -55.45
C MET A 1029 -85.82 55.67 -54.21
N THR A 1030 -85.37 56.82 -53.71
CA THR A 1030 -84.82 56.95 -52.37
C THR A 1030 -85.97 57.08 -51.38
N ASP A 1031 -85.95 56.25 -50.33
CA ASP A 1031 -87.02 56.21 -49.34
C ASP A 1031 -86.50 55.90 -47.94
N THR A 1032 -87.34 56.14 -46.95
CA THR A 1032 -87.04 55.87 -45.55
C THR A 1032 -87.41 54.45 -45.16
N VAL A 1033 -86.46 53.72 -44.59
CA VAL A 1033 -86.67 52.42 -43.95
C VAL A 1033 -86.63 52.59 -42.44
N ARG A 1034 -87.50 51.87 -41.75
CA ARG A 1034 -87.52 51.82 -40.31
C ARG A 1034 -86.86 50.54 -39.82
N PHE A 1035 -85.82 50.71 -39.03
CA PHE A 1035 -85.12 49.67 -38.33
C PHE A 1035 -85.57 49.65 -36.87
N TYR A 1036 -85.78 48.46 -36.34
CA TYR A 1036 -86.13 48.21 -34.96
C TYR A 1036 -85.09 47.28 -34.35
N LEU A 1037 -84.63 47.65 -33.17
CA LEU A 1037 -83.78 46.80 -32.37
C LEU A 1037 -84.66 46.00 -31.42
N ARG A 1038 -84.57 44.68 -31.48
CA ARG A 1038 -85.39 43.74 -30.70
C ARG A 1038 -84.51 42.99 -29.71
N ASN A 1039 -85.01 42.79 -28.49
CA ASN A 1039 -84.29 42.00 -27.48
C ASN A 1039 -83.86 40.64 -28.03
N SER A 1040 -82.79 40.08 -27.49
CA SER A 1040 -82.23 38.80 -27.94
C SER A 1040 -83.01 37.56 -27.50
N SER A 1041 -84.08 37.73 -26.70
CA SER A 1041 -84.89 36.66 -26.11
C SER A 1041 -86.39 36.97 -26.17
N SER A 1042 -87.22 35.92 -26.26
CA SER A 1042 -88.68 35.99 -26.23
C SER A 1042 -89.16 36.70 -24.95
N PRO A 1043 -90.11 37.67 -24.99
CA PRO A 1043 -91.04 37.98 -26.09
C PRO A 1043 -90.50 39.00 -27.12
N TYR A 1044 -89.18 39.11 -27.29
CA TYR A 1044 -88.51 39.98 -28.28
C TYR A 1044 -89.03 41.43 -28.23
N ALA A 1045 -89.13 41.96 -27.01
CA ALA A 1045 -89.60 43.33 -26.79
C ALA A 1045 -88.76 44.34 -27.59
N LEU A 1046 -89.43 45.38 -28.08
CA LEU A 1046 -88.78 46.47 -28.79
C LEU A 1046 -87.85 47.23 -27.84
N VAL A 1047 -86.59 47.42 -28.25
CA VAL A 1047 -85.55 48.12 -27.48
C VAL A 1047 -85.40 49.55 -27.96
N ASP A 1048 -85.24 49.74 -29.27
CA ASP A 1048 -85.09 51.07 -29.87
C ASP A 1048 -85.48 51.01 -31.35
N SER A 1049 -85.59 52.17 -32.00
CA SER A 1049 -85.87 52.25 -33.43
C SER A 1049 -85.12 53.40 -34.08
N ALA A 1050 -84.78 53.24 -35.36
CA ALA A 1050 -84.19 54.27 -36.19
C ALA A 1050 -84.91 54.32 -37.53
N ILE A 1051 -85.15 55.51 -38.05
CA ILE A 1051 -85.62 55.71 -39.42
C ILE A 1051 -84.47 56.32 -40.20
N VAL A 1052 -84.08 55.68 -41.30
CA VAL A 1052 -82.95 56.13 -42.11
C VAL A 1052 -83.32 56.06 -43.58
N THR A 1053 -82.85 57.02 -44.35
CA THR A 1053 -82.97 57.03 -45.80
C THR A 1053 -81.93 56.10 -46.42
N ILE A 1054 -82.36 55.20 -47.32
CA ILE A 1054 -81.41 54.33 -48.04
C ILE A 1054 -80.69 55.13 -49.11
N ASP A 1055 -79.36 55.00 -49.20
CA ASP A 1055 -78.59 55.55 -50.31
C ASP A 1055 -78.86 54.75 -51.60
N SER A 1056 -79.30 55.44 -52.66
CA SER A 1056 -79.75 54.78 -53.90
C SER A 1056 -78.64 54.11 -54.72
N LEU A 1057 -77.36 54.37 -54.42
CA LEU A 1057 -76.20 53.83 -55.17
C LEU A 1057 -75.41 52.79 -54.37
N THR A 1058 -75.25 53.03 -53.07
CA THR A 1058 -74.48 52.17 -52.17
C THR A 1058 -75.35 51.16 -51.42
N PHE A 1059 -76.67 51.37 -51.40
CA PHE A 1059 -77.66 50.60 -50.63
C PHE A 1059 -77.48 50.67 -49.10
N ASN A 1060 -76.49 51.45 -48.66
CA ASN A 1060 -76.16 51.59 -47.26
C ASN A 1060 -77.16 52.54 -46.59
N SER A 1061 -77.51 52.16 -45.37
CA SER A 1061 -78.31 52.91 -44.41
C SER A 1061 -77.44 53.15 -43.18
N PRO A 1062 -77.04 54.40 -42.90
CA PRO A 1062 -76.30 54.73 -41.69
C PRO A 1062 -77.23 54.62 -40.46
N VAL A 1063 -77.44 53.41 -39.96
CA VAL A 1063 -78.32 53.12 -38.82
C VAL A 1063 -77.58 53.33 -37.51
N GLN A 1064 -78.15 54.10 -36.59
CA GLN A 1064 -77.69 54.23 -35.20
C GLN A 1064 -78.91 54.26 -34.29
N PHE A 1065 -78.84 53.57 -33.15
CA PHE A 1065 -79.91 53.47 -32.17
C PHE A 1065 -79.56 54.34 -30.96
N ALA A 1066 -80.24 55.48 -30.81
CA ALA A 1066 -79.90 56.51 -29.84
C ALA A 1066 -80.11 56.08 -28.37
N ASN A 1067 -81.04 55.17 -28.11
CA ASN A 1067 -81.47 54.75 -26.78
C ASN A 1067 -81.06 53.31 -26.45
N ALA A 1068 -80.60 52.53 -27.43
CA ALA A 1068 -80.16 51.16 -27.20
C ALA A 1068 -78.79 51.11 -26.50
N GLY A 1069 -78.73 50.36 -25.39
CA GLY A 1069 -77.47 50.03 -24.73
C GLY A 1069 -76.65 49.02 -25.53
N THR A 1070 -75.35 48.91 -25.21
CA THR A 1070 -74.47 47.87 -25.77
C THR A 1070 -75.03 46.48 -25.42
N GLY A 1071 -75.22 45.62 -26.43
CA GLY A 1071 -75.85 44.32 -26.25
C GLY A 1071 -75.94 43.50 -27.54
N GLN A 1072 -76.54 42.32 -27.47
CA GLN A 1072 -76.88 41.50 -28.65
C GLN A 1072 -78.38 41.59 -28.91
N TYR A 1073 -78.74 41.86 -30.15
CA TYR A 1073 -80.12 42.15 -30.54
C TYR A 1073 -80.46 41.55 -31.91
N TYR A 1074 -81.74 41.31 -32.16
CA TYR A 1074 -82.21 41.10 -33.53
C TYR A 1074 -82.50 42.45 -34.18
N LEU A 1075 -82.15 42.58 -35.46
CA LEU A 1075 -82.48 43.74 -36.28
C LEU A 1075 -83.74 43.43 -37.09
N GLN A 1076 -84.83 44.15 -36.83
CA GLN A 1076 -86.08 44.07 -37.59
C GLN A 1076 -86.15 45.25 -38.56
N VAL A 1077 -86.49 44.99 -39.82
CA VAL A 1077 -86.61 45.98 -40.89
C VAL A 1077 -88.06 46.07 -41.34
N LYS A 1078 -88.60 47.30 -41.41
CA LYS A 1078 -89.93 47.59 -41.97
C LYS A 1078 -89.86 48.73 -42.98
N HIS A 1079 -90.58 48.58 -44.07
CA HIS A 1079 -90.75 49.60 -45.11
C HIS A 1079 -92.22 49.69 -45.52
N ARG A 1080 -92.66 50.86 -46.01
CA ARG A 1080 -94.09 51.21 -46.17
C ARG A 1080 -94.91 50.27 -47.08
N ASN A 1081 -94.25 49.53 -47.97
CA ASN A 1081 -94.86 48.71 -49.02
C ASN A 1081 -94.14 47.35 -49.16
N SER A 1082 -93.35 46.94 -48.16
CA SER A 1082 -92.55 45.72 -48.23
C SER A 1082 -92.68 44.91 -46.95
N LEU A 1083 -92.42 43.61 -47.09
CA LEU A 1083 -92.54 42.65 -46.01
C LEU A 1083 -91.56 42.97 -44.89
N GLU A 1084 -92.00 42.75 -43.65
CA GLU A 1084 -91.13 42.81 -42.49
C GLU A 1084 -90.09 41.66 -42.50
N THR A 1085 -88.81 42.02 -42.34
CA THR A 1085 -87.69 41.05 -42.34
C THR A 1085 -86.78 41.24 -41.12
N TRP A 1086 -86.32 40.15 -40.52
CA TRP A 1086 -85.43 40.14 -39.35
C TRP A 1086 -84.06 39.60 -39.70
N SER A 1087 -83.01 40.03 -38.98
CA SER A 1087 -81.68 39.43 -39.08
C SER A 1087 -81.70 37.94 -38.69
N LYS A 1088 -80.89 37.14 -39.37
CA LYS A 1088 -80.78 35.69 -39.11
C LYS A 1088 -80.41 35.38 -37.67
N ASP A 1089 -79.41 36.11 -37.18
CA ASP A 1089 -78.82 35.95 -35.86
C ASP A 1089 -78.87 37.25 -35.07
N ARG A 1090 -78.50 37.15 -33.79
CA ARG A 1090 -78.33 38.30 -32.91
C ARG A 1090 -77.02 38.99 -33.27
N ILE A 1091 -77.10 40.28 -33.57
CA ILE A 1091 -75.96 41.10 -33.94
C ILE A 1091 -75.56 41.95 -32.74
N LYS A 1092 -74.25 42.06 -32.50
CA LYS A 1092 -73.71 42.90 -31.43
C LYS A 1092 -73.87 44.36 -31.80
N TYR A 1093 -74.57 45.12 -30.96
CA TYR A 1093 -74.62 46.57 -31.00
C TYR A 1093 -73.74 47.17 -29.90
N ILE A 1094 -72.96 48.19 -30.25
CA ILE A 1094 -72.24 49.03 -29.27
C ILE A 1094 -72.99 50.36 -29.20
N ALA A 1095 -73.41 50.77 -28.01
CA ALA A 1095 -74.14 52.02 -27.82
C ALA A 1095 -73.38 53.19 -28.46
N GLY A 1096 -74.06 53.97 -29.29
CA GLY A 1096 -73.47 55.11 -29.99
C GLY A 1096 -72.65 54.75 -31.25
N SER A 1097 -72.49 53.48 -31.60
CA SER A 1097 -71.88 53.09 -32.88
C SER A 1097 -72.91 53.01 -34.02
N MET A 1098 -72.43 53.08 -35.26
CA MET A 1098 -73.22 52.68 -36.43
C MET A 1098 -73.50 51.18 -36.36
N PHE A 1099 -74.74 50.78 -36.61
CA PHE A 1099 -75.12 49.38 -36.74
C PHE A 1099 -74.62 48.86 -38.09
N ASN A 1100 -73.94 47.73 -38.09
CA ASN A 1100 -73.32 47.14 -39.28
C ASN A 1100 -73.92 45.77 -39.58
N TYR A 1101 -74.69 45.68 -40.67
CA TYR A 1101 -75.34 44.45 -41.13
C TYR A 1101 -75.78 44.52 -42.60
N ASP A 1102 -75.29 43.65 -43.47
CA ASP A 1102 -75.61 43.68 -44.91
C ASP A 1102 -76.61 42.58 -45.28
N PHE A 1103 -77.87 42.94 -45.49
CA PHE A 1103 -78.92 42.01 -45.96
C PHE A 1103 -78.73 41.60 -47.43
N THR A 1104 -77.96 42.37 -48.21
CA THR A 1104 -77.86 42.18 -49.67
C THR A 1104 -76.89 41.08 -50.08
N PHE A 1105 -76.09 40.57 -49.14
CA PHE A 1105 -74.98 39.64 -49.40
C PHE A 1105 -75.42 38.20 -49.67
N SER A 1106 -76.34 37.65 -48.86
CA SER A 1106 -76.82 36.27 -48.97
C SER A 1106 -78.20 36.09 -48.35
N ALA A 1107 -79.05 35.18 -48.85
CA ALA A 1107 -80.34 34.87 -48.22
C ALA A 1107 -80.23 34.48 -46.73
N ASP A 1108 -79.10 33.91 -46.30
CA ASP A 1108 -78.83 33.56 -44.89
C ASP A 1108 -78.60 34.78 -43.98
N GLN A 1109 -78.76 36.02 -44.48
CA GLN A 1109 -78.79 37.22 -43.64
C GLN A 1109 -80.20 37.48 -43.08
N ALA A 1110 -81.25 36.95 -43.70
CA ALA A 1110 -82.61 37.05 -43.18
C ALA A 1110 -83.03 35.82 -42.36
N TYR A 1111 -83.80 36.03 -41.31
CA TYR A 1111 -84.41 34.96 -40.54
C TYR A 1111 -85.33 34.12 -41.44
N GLY A 1112 -85.16 32.79 -41.41
CA GLY A 1112 -85.87 31.88 -42.32
C GLY A 1112 -85.51 32.02 -43.81
N ASN A 1113 -84.42 32.73 -44.14
CA ASN A 1113 -83.97 33.01 -45.50
C ASN A 1113 -85.02 33.76 -46.33
N ASN A 1114 -85.74 34.67 -45.68
CA ASN A 1114 -86.96 35.31 -46.16
C ASN A 1114 -86.72 36.53 -47.06
N GLU A 1115 -85.93 36.34 -48.12
CA GLU A 1115 -85.57 37.35 -49.12
C GLU A 1115 -85.61 36.78 -50.55
N ILE A 1116 -85.57 37.64 -51.56
CA ILE A 1116 -85.52 37.27 -52.97
C ILE A 1116 -84.22 37.71 -53.62
N LEU A 1117 -83.61 36.83 -54.42
CA LEU A 1117 -82.47 37.19 -55.24
C LEU A 1117 -82.96 37.91 -56.52
N LYS A 1118 -82.58 39.18 -56.69
CA LYS A 1118 -82.87 39.97 -57.89
C LYS A 1118 -81.53 40.43 -58.48
N GLY A 1119 -81.17 39.96 -59.68
CA GLY A 1119 -79.82 40.16 -60.21
C GLY A 1119 -78.76 39.46 -59.35
N THR A 1120 -77.80 40.21 -58.79
CA THR A 1120 -76.76 39.69 -57.89
C THR A 1120 -76.98 40.05 -56.42
N LYS A 1121 -78.13 40.66 -56.07
CA LYS A 1121 -78.41 41.19 -54.74
C LYS A 1121 -79.66 40.54 -54.12
N TYR A 1122 -79.56 40.20 -52.85
CA TYR A 1122 -80.71 39.78 -52.05
C TYR A 1122 -81.52 41.02 -51.62
N CYS A 1123 -82.83 40.94 -51.82
CA CYS A 1123 -83.77 42.03 -51.61
C CYS A 1123 -84.92 41.57 -50.69
N ILE A 1124 -85.46 42.49 -49.91
CA ILE A 1124 -86.66 42.29 -49.12
C ILE A 1124 -87.88 42.29 -50.06
N TYR A 1125 -88.73 41.27 -49.95
CA TYR A 1125 -89.96 41.13 -50.74
C TYR A 1125 -90.86 42.37 -50.63
N SER A 1126 -91.31 42.88 -51.78
CA SER A 1126 -92.23 44.03 -51.83
C SER A 1126 -93.67 43.59 -52.12
N GLY A 1127 -94.66 44.32 -51.60
CA GLY A 1127 -96.08 44.05 -51.83
C GLY A 1127 -96.97 43.95 -50.60
N ASP A 1128 -96.43 43.98 -49.37
CA ASP A 1128 -97.24 44.02 -48.13
C ASP A 1128 -97.63 45.47 -47.82
N VAL A 1129 -98.69 45.95 -48.48
CA VAL A 1129 -99.11 47.37 -48.43
C VAL A 1129 -100.04 47.66 -47.25
N ASN A 1130 -100.73 46.62 -46.74
CA ASN A 1130 -101.57 46.72 -45.55
C ASN A 1130 -100.81 46.39 -44.24
N GLN A 1131 -99.56 45.93 -44.34
CA GLN A 1131 -98.65 45.64 -43.22
C GLN A 1131 -99.15 44.55 -42.28
N ASN A 1132 -99.91 43.58 -42.79
CA ASN A 1132 -100.46 42.46 -42.00
C ASN A 1132 -99.46 41.29 -41.83
N GLY A 1133 -98.30 41.35 -42.49
CA GLY A 1133 -97.25 40.32 -42.42
C GLY A 1133 -97.41 39.19 -43.44
N PHE A 1134 -98.38 39.27 -44.34
CA PHE A 1134 -98.59 38.40 -45.49
C PHE A 1134 -98.69 39.28 -46.73
N ILE A 1135 -98.07 38.85 -47.83
CA ILE A 1135 -98.38 39.42 -49.14
C ILE A 1135 -99.47 38.53 -49.72
N ASP A 1136 -100.70 39.01 -49.80
CA ASP A 1136 -101.83 38.20 -50.27
C ASP A 1136 -102.78 38.96 -51.21
N LEU A 1137 -103.94 38.36 -51.49
CA LEU A 1137 -104.91 38.94 -52.40
C LEU A 1137 -105.48 40.28 -51.89
N ALA A 1138 -105.49 40.54 -50.58
CA ALA A 1138 -105.93 41.81 -50.03
C ALA A 1138 -104.96 42.93 -50.42
N ASP A 1139 -103.64 42.70 -50.34
CA ASP A 1139 -102.64 43.66 -50.80
C ASP A 1139 -102.72 43.92 -52.30
N VAL A 1140 -102.85 42.85 -53.09
CA VAL A 1140 -103.03 42.95 -54.54
C VAL A 1140 -104.30 43.74 -54.88
N LEU A 1141 -105.38 43.54 -54.12
CA LEU A 1141 -106.64 44.26 -54.31
C LEU A 1141 -106.51 45.75 -53.94
N ASP A 1142 -105.80 46.08 -52.87
CA ASP A 1142 -105.53 47.47 -52.49
C ASP A 1142 -104.73 48.20 -53.58
N ILE A 1143 -103.70 47.54 -54.13
CA ILE A 1143 -102.92 48.07 -55.26
C ILE A 1143 -103.79 48.16 -56.52
N TYR A 1144 -104.61 47.14 -56.81
CA TYR A 1144 -105.51 47.13 -57.96
C TYR A 1144 -106.56 48.26 -57.90
N ASN A 1145 -107.18 48.47 -56.75
CA ASN A 1145 -108.16 49.54 -56.57
C ASN A 1145 -107.52 50.91 -56.85
N ASN A 1146 -106.29 51.13 -56.38
CA ASN A 1146 -105.56 52.36 -56.65
C ASN A 1146 -105.05 52.44 -58.10
N SER A 1147 -104.71 51.32 -58.75
CA SER A 1147 -104.26 51.32 -60.14
C SER A 1147 -105.36 51.65 -61.13
N THR A 1148 -106.62 51.26 -60.85
CA THR A 1148 -107.77 51.66 -61.68
C THR A 1148 -108.00 53.18 -61.71
N SER A 1149 -107.53 53.88 -60.68
CA SER A 1149 -107.60 55.34 -60.57
C SER A 1149 -106.27 56.03 -60.88
N PHE A 1150 -105.23 55.28 -61.29
CA PHE A 1150 -103.86 55.78 -61.51
C PHE A 1150 -103.39 56.70 -60.39
N ILE A 1151 -103.60 56.29 -59.14
CA ILE A 1151 -103.20 57.08 -57.97
C ILE A 1151 -101.70 57.40 -58.10
N ASN A 1152 -101.37 58.68 -58.05
CA ASN A 1152 -100.01 59.17 -58.21
C ASN A 1152 -99.48 59.83 -56.93
N GLY A 1153 -98.15 59.91 -56.82
CA GLY A 1153 -97.47 60.50 -55.68
C GLY A 1153 -96.93 59.46 -54.69
N TYR A 1154 -96.63 59.91 -53.47
CA TYR A 1154 -96.06 59.05 -52.43
C TYR A 1154 -97.18 58.28 -51.71
N VAL A 1155 -97.56 57.13 -52.27
CA VAL A 1155 -98.59 56.24 -51.71
C VAL A 1155 -98.03 54.85 -51.42
N VAL A 1156 -98.67 54.08 -50.53
CA VAL A 1156 -98.19 52.73 -50.16
C VAL A 1156 -98.35 51.71 -51.28
N THR A 1157 -99.26 51.98 -52.23
CA THR A 1157 -99.53 51.10 -53.39
C THR A 1157 -98.58 51.31 -54.56
N ASP A 1158 -97.71 52.32 -54.52
CA ASP A 1158 -96.54 52.45 -55.42
C ASP A 1158 -95.43 51.55 -54.85
N VAL A 1159 -95.37 50.33 -55.37
CA VAL A 1159 -94.49 49.24 -54.91
C VAL A 1159 -93.12 49.32 -55.61
N ASN A 1160 -93.09 49.81 -56.85
CA ASN A 1160 -91.88 49.89 -57.66
C ASN A 1160 -91.12 51.23 -57.52
N GLY A 1161 -91.75 52.25 -56.93
CA GLY A 1161 -91.15 53.55 -56.64
C GLY A 1161 -91.13 54.53 -57.82
N ASP A 1162 -91.93 54.30 -58.87
CA ASP A 1162 -92.00 55.18 -60.05
C ASP A 1162 -93.00 56.36 -59.90
N ARG A 1163 -93.69 56.43 -58.74
CA ARG A 1163 -94.69 57.44 -58.35
C ARG A 1163 -96.07 57.28 -58.98
N ILE A 1164 -96.37 56.15 -59.63
CA ILE A 1164 -97.68 55.88 -60.22
C ILE A 1164 -98.09 54.45 -59.83
N THR A 1165 -99.21 54.28 -59.12
CA THR A 1165 -99.75 52.94 -58.91
C THR A 1165 -100.36 52.42 -60.22
N ASP A 1166 -99.76 51.40 -60.83
CA ASP A 1166 -100.23 50.79 -62.08
C ASP A 1166 -100.11 49.24 -62.11
N LEU A 1167 -100.14 48.64 -63.31
CA LEU A 1167 -100.04 47.19 -63.47
C LEU A 1167 -98.68 46.62 -63.02
N ALA A 1168 -97.59 47.40 -63.07
CA ALA A 1168 -96.27 46.96 -62.66
C ALA A 1168 -96.19 46.72 -61.14
N ASP A 1169 -96.87 47.55 -60.34
CA ASP A 1169 -96.97 47.36 -58.89
C ASP A 1169 -97.80 46.13 -58.54
N ILE A 1170 -98.94 45.95 -59.23
CA ILE A 1170 -99.80 44.77 -59.08
C ILE A 1170 -98.98 43.50 -59.34
N LEU A 1171 -98.15 43.49 -60.38
CA LEU A 1171 -97.40 42.31 -60.78
C LEU A 1171 -96.37 41.88 -59.72
N ILE A 1172 -95.71 42.83 -59.06
CA ILE A 1172 -94.76 42.54 -57.98
C ILE A 1172 -95.49 41.90 -56.79
N ALA A 1173 -96.56 42.53 -56.30
CA ALA A 1173 -97.34 42.00 -55.18
C ALA A 1173 -98.02 40.66 -55.54
N TYR A 1174 -98.54 40.51 -56.76
CA TYR A 1174 -99.20 39.29 -57.21
C TYR A 1174 -98.25 38.09 -57.30
N ASN A 1175 -97.03 38.29 -57.82
CA ASN A 1175 -96.03 37.23 -57.88
C ASN A 1175 -95.63 36.75 -56.47
N ASN A 1176 -95.47 37.68 -55.54
CA ASN A 1176 -95.16 37.37 -54.15
C ASN A 1176 -96.35 36.76 -53.39
N ALA A 1177 -97.58 37.16 -53.73
CA ALA A 1177 -98.80 36.57 -53.18
C ALA A 1177 -99.00 35.11 -53.61
N ILE A 1178 -98.73 34.78 -54.87
CA ILE A 1178 -98.76 33.39 -55.35
C ILE A 1178 -97.69 32.53 -54.66
N ALA A 1179 -96.55 33.12 -54.29
CA ALA A 1179 -95.50 32.45 -53.55
C ALA A 1179 -95.79 32.29 -52.04
N PHE A 1180 -96.97 32.73 -51.57
CA PHE A 1180 -97.38 32.70 -50.16
C PHE A 1180 -96.36 33.36 -49.24
N VAL A 1181 -95.76 34.46 -49.70
CA VAL A 1181 -94.72 35.17 -48.96
C VAL A 1181 -95.31 35.77 -47.68
N SER A 1182 -94.68 35.46 -46.55
CA SER A 1182 -95.11 35.87 -45.20
C SER A 1182 -93.90 36.22 -44.35
N ALA A 1183 -94.03 37.16 -43.41
CA ALA A 1183 -92.93 37.55 -42.51
C ALA A 1183 -92.44 36.35 -41.69
N LYS A 1184 -91.11 36.26 -41.50
CA LYS A 1184 -90.44 35.25 -40.67
C LYS A 1184 -89.62 35.94 -39.59
N PHE A 1185 -89.79 35.52 -38.34
CA PHE A 1185 -89.07 36.06 -37.19
C PHE A 1185 -88.93 35.00 -36.08
N PRO A 1186 -87.99 35.17 -35.13
CA PRO A 1186 -87.83 34.28 -33.99
C PRO A 1186 -89.12 34.13 -33.17
N ALA A 1187 -89.46 32.90 -32.76
CA ALA A 1187 -90.68 32.56 -31.99
C ALA A 1187 -90.45 32.58 -30.46
#